data_AF-A0A6N4WTR1-F1
#
_entry.id   AF-A0A6N4WTR1-F1
#
_cell.length_a   1.000
_cell.length_b   1.000
_cell.length_c   1.000
_cell.angle_alpha   90.00
_cell.angle_beta   90.00
_cell.angle_gamma   90.00
#
_symmetry.space_group_name_H-M   'P 1'
#
loop_
_entity.id
_entity.type
_entity.pdbx_description
1 polymer ?
#
loop_
_entity_poly.entity_id
_entity_poly.type
_entity_poly.pdbx_seq_one_letter_code
_entity_poly.pdbx_strand_id
1 'polypeptide(L)'
;MKFGYSPLSLFCVLLFPVLQCMGASHFTFDSSAEPASLVLGGVDRLNQTSSDGFYLRHFDGKDVTATQLTHVTFDGDTLTVSESGGLPQFTLRIDTYDQHVSIHLIEVEGIGDSLAYGLVLELDTNANIGLRRLSDIVEVSSSSIVRYTSAASIQWRYLWGEALDGNLGGVAIFNGTLTGSNLDAALAEVWVTEDLVRPAGQSSWTEDDVLNWVADYAAQHNSMNEVMLEATSLEDLYELTDSLAIAHGVKRVYLHTKTWRGEYWPKYNSRVHVNTDVFPAGKADLLIYANYLKSNGIHLRLHSVSCGIGEYDPDYIVGGVDPRLASWGSGTLEQDIDSSERRILFRPAEDSEIPLLGQGIAHVGRQLDYEYLKIGEEIVKVGEFIQTEDDVWILENCIRGQDGTDSADHSASVEMIGLYCSYGRNYIPAYDLDEPDSLMDELALEYATFVNELQLGHLHFDGPEIHRIHPWVERDLLDRIYSYVDHPTTSSRVGRSISAHFEQAFSAVRDDRSYDYFSLEIGIRLDEPDNLPATSLLDTSFHVQEGVMLGGRRPQFTVPQSGYAISQEEVEDHGLFNDTLELFLAWIEIAPVLHEDDVDYIDTFMERTTGSNHYQSEYVLLLSRNTNGDYVFTPTLVLGQTSGVDDPWYIHQEKGSVTRKQAIVAGDTLLLDNPEAAQSLQFVIRVDQDATQVLTNPSIEIDGGTGSLAVTGTVNAGEYLQYEGGSTALRYDVNWKLLETLPVVVTNFTVVSGTNSVQVLDGASAAVDLETQFIVEGTDYVLEANNAL
;
A
#
# COMPACT_ATOMS: atom_id res chain seq x y z
N MET A 1 54.74 40.22 71.13
CA MET A 1 54.23 38.96 71.76
C MET A 1 52.72 38.99 71.62
N LYS A 2 51.98 38.12 70.94
CA LYS A 2 52.21 36.87 70.21
C LYS A 2 51.45 36.98 68.87
N PHE A 3 52.02 36.43 67.81
CA PHE A 3 51.40 36.24 66.49
C PHE A 3 50.45 35.02 66.49
N GLY A 4 49.47 35.02 65.59
CA GLY A 4 48.66 33.84 65.25
C GLY A 4 47.40 34.19 64.46
N TYR A 5 47.56 34.54 63.18
CA TYR A 5 46.46 34.71 62.23
C TYR A 5 45.93 33.35 61.76
N SER A 6 44.61 33.22 61.71
CA SER A 6 43.86 32.12 61.09
C SER A 6 43.78 32.32 59.56
N PRO A 7 43.93 31.27 58.75
CA PRO A 7 43.39 31.26 57.39
C PRO A 7 42.29 30.20 57.20
N LEU A 8 41.35 30.60 56.35
CA LEU A 8 40.29 29.82 55.69
C LEU A 8 40.75 28.41 55.30
N SER A 9 39.86 27.43 55.50
CA SER A 9 39.95 26.12 54.84
C SER A 9 38.81 25.98 53.83
N LEU A 10 39.22 25.97 52.57
CA LEU A 10 38.48 25.65 51.36
C LEU A 10 38.11 24.16 51.40
N PHE A 11 36.82 23.81 51.37
CA PHE A 11 36.39 22.42 51.14
C PHE A 11 36.12 22.24 49.65
N CYS A 12 37.08 21.63 48.95
CA CYS A 12 36.88 21.05 47.63
C CYS A 12 36.02 19.80 47.77
N VAL A 13 34.81 19.82 47.23
CA VAL A 13 34.04 18.61 46.92
C VAL A 13 34.55 18.13 45.57
N LEU A 14 35.35 17.07 45.59
CA LEU A 14 35.73 16.29 44.43
C LEU A 14 34.52 15.45 43.99
N LEU A 15 33.88 15.85 42.90
CA LEU A 15 33.01 14.96 42.11
C LEU A 15 33.89 13.90 41.45
N PHE A 16 33.71 12.65 41.85
CA PHE A 16 34.20 11.51 41.08
C PHE A 16 33.26 11.31 39.89
N PRO A 17 33.74 11.25 38.64
CA PRO A 17 32.94 10.67 37.57
C PRO A 17 32.94 9.15 37.77
N VAL A 18 31.76 8.59 37.99
CA VAL A 18 31.54 7.16 37.78
C VAL A 18 31.73 6.94 36.29
N LEU A 19 32.88 6.37 35.90
CA LEU A 19 33.10 5.88 34.54
C LEU A 19 32.21 4.63 34.39
N GLN A 20 30.94 4.82 34.03
CA GLN A 20 30.19 3.78 33.33
C GLN A 20 30.88 3.61 31.96
N CYS A 21 31.18 2.36 31.58
CA CYS A 21 31.55 2.05 30.20
C CYS A 21 30.34 2.37 29.32
N MET A 22 30.22 3.61 28.86
CA MET A 22 29.26 3.96 27.82
C MET A 22 29.69 3.22 26.54
N GLY A 23 28.72 2.64 25.83
CA GLY A 23 28.93 2.13 24.47
C GLY A 23 29.47 3.24 23.56
N ALA A 24 29.87 2.90 22.33
CA ALA A 24 30.32 3.92 21.39
C ALA A 24 29.23 4.95 21.04
N SER A 25 27.96 4.65 21.33
CA SER A 25 26.82 5.57 21.22
C SER A 25 26.31 6.01 22.60
N HIS A 26 25.87 7.26 22.74
CA HIS A 26 25.25 7.77 23.96
C HIS A 26 24.36 8.98 23.67
N PHE A 27 23.33 9.17 24.52
CA PHE A 27 22.44 10.31 24.45
C PHE A 27 22.29 10.94 25.83
N THR A 28 22.56 12.24 25.95
CA THR A 28 22.58 12.94 27.24
C THR A 28 21.82 14.25 27.16
N PHE A 29 21.31 14.68 28.31
CA PHE A 29 20.55 15.93 28.47
C PHE A 29 21.23 16.84 29.50
N ASP A 30 20.99 18.14 29.39
CA ASP A 30 21.44 19.12 30.36
C ASP A 30 20.48 19.23 31.56
N SER A 31 20.74 20.15 32.50
CA SER A 31 19.88 20.34 33.68
C SER A 31 18.50 20.91 33.39
N SER A 32 18.23 21.35 32.17
CA SER A 32 16.99 21.97 31.71
C SER A 32 16.12 20.99 30.91
N ALA A 33 16.47 19.70 30.91
CA ALA A 33 15.88 18.66 30.08
C ALA A 33 16.09 18.85 28.56
N GLU A 34 17.07 19.68 28.16
CA GLU A 34 17.43 19.88 26.75
C GLU A 34 18.49 18.85 26.32
N PRO A 35 18.40 18.29 25.10
CA PRO A 35 19.45 17.44 24.54
C PRO A 35 20.82 18.14 24.56
N ALA A 36 21.83 17.48 25.11
CA ALA A 36 23.19 18.02 25.27
C ALA A 36 24.24 17.34 24.36
N SER A 37 24.05 16.04 24.07
CA SER A 37 24.93 15.27 23.17
C SER A 37 24.16 14.07 22.65
N LEU A 38 24.24 13.79 21.34
CA LEU A 38 23.73 12.59 20.69
C LEU A 38 24.84 11.98 19.84
N VAL A 39 25.59 11.03 20.39
CA VAL A 39 26.66 10.33 19.67
C VAL A 39 26.15 8.97 19.21
N LEU A 40 26.26 8.69 17.92
CA LEU A 40 25.80 7.46 17.26
C LEU A 40 26.96 6.85 16.46
N GLY A 41 27.40 5.65 16.83
CA GLY A 41 28.58 5.01 16.23
C GLY A 41 29.85 5.85 16.37
N GLY A 42 30.00 6.57 17.49
CA GLY A 42 31.13 7.49 17.72
C GLY A 42 31.05 8.85 16.99
N VAL A 43 29.94 9.18 16.34
CA VAL A 43 29.72 10.46 15.65
C VAL A 43 28.64 11.29 16.33
N ASP A 44 28.96 12.53 16.73
CA ASP A 44 27.98 13.48 17.28
C ASP A 44 27.02 13.99 16.19
N ARG A 45 25.72 13.77 16.40
CA ARG A 45 24.63 14.13 15.50
C ARG A 45 23.77 15.28 16.01
N LEU A 46 23.97 15.74 17.23
CA LEU A 46 23.21 16.87 17.75
C LEU A 46 23.70 18.17 17.11
N ASN A 47 22.78 19.08 16.81
CA ASN A 47 23.14 20.45 16.47
C ASN A 47 23.31 21.27 17.75
N GLN A 48 24.52 21.77 18.01
CA GLN A 48 24.87 22.40 19.29
C GLN A 48 24.28 23.81 19.49
N THR A 49 23.47 24.33 18.55
CA THR A 49 22.94 25.69 18.61
C THR A 49 21.49 25.82 19.11
N SER A 50 20.70 24.74 19.15
CA SER A 50 19.36 24.69 19.79
C SER A 50 18.75 23.30 19.63
N SER A 51 18.29 22.65 20.70
CA SER A 51 17.37 21.51 20.62
C SER A 51 16.25 21.70 21.64
N ASP A 52 15.02 21.51 21.21
CA ASP A 52 13.82 21.99 21.93
C ASP A 52 13.39 21.09 23.10
N GLY A 53 13.81 19.81 23.12
CA GLY A 53 13.65 18.91 24.26
C GLY A 53 12.24 18.33 24.39
N PHE A 54 11.78 18.13 25.62
CA PHE A 54 10.51 17.45 25.89
C PHE A 54 9.31 18.39 25.99
N TYR A 55 8.17 17.96 25.44
CA TYR A 55 6.89 18.65 25.49
C TYR A 55 5.77 17.69 25.90
N LEU A 56 4.92 18.14 26.81
CA LEU A 56 3.61 17.56 27.02
C LEU A 56 2.64 18.14 26.00
N ARG A 57 2.06 17.29 25.15
CA ARG A 57 0.97 17.66 24.25
C ARG A 57 -0.38 17.27 24.85
N HIS A 58 -1.36 18.14 24.70
CA HIS A 58 -2.75 17.89 25.13
C HIS A 58 -3.71 18.20 23.98
N PHE A 59 -4.63 17.28 23.71
CA PHE A 59 -5.70 17.42 22.73
C PHE A 59 -7.05 17.63 23.42
N ASP A 60 -7.68 18.79 23.22
CA ASP A 60 -8.95 19.12 23.87
C ASP A 60 -10.21 18.64 23.12
N GLY A 61 -10.03 17.79 22.10
CA GLY A 61 -11.08 17.38 21.18
C GLY A 61 -11.09 18.16 19.86
N LYS A 62 -10.35 19.28 19.76
CA LYS A 62 -10.31 20.12 18.56
C LYS A 62 -8.91 20.66 18.22
N ASP A 63 -8.22 21.22 19.21
CA ASP A 63 -6.92 21.87 19.06
C ASP A 63 -5.86 21.12 19.90
N VAL A 64 -4.60 21.18 19.45
CA VAL A 64 -3.45 20.62 20.18
C VAL A 64 -2.70 21.77 20.85
N THR A 65 -2.43 21.62 22.14
CA THR A 65 -1.57 22.53 22.92
C THR A 65 -0.30 21.79 23.35
N ALA A 66 0.80 22.52 23.52
CA ALA A 66 2.08 21.95 23.94
C ALA A 66 2.69 22.77 25.09
N THR A 67 3.16 22.08 26.13
CA THR A 67 3.84 22.65 27.29
C THR A 67 5.24 22.07 27.40
N GLN A 68 6.27 22.91 27.47
CA GLN A 68 7.66 22.45 27.58
C GLN A 68 7.94 21.91 28.98
N LEU A 69 8.57 20.74 29.05
CA LEU A 69 9.08 20.13 30.28
C LEU A 69 10.52 20.57 30.47
N THR A 70 10.81 21.19 31.62
CA THR A 70 12.07 21.93 31.85
C THR A 70 12.86 21.42 33.05
N HIS A 71 12.37 20.36 33.69
CA HIS A 71 12.97 19.79 34.88
C HIS A 71 13.35 18.35 34.58
N VAL A 72 14.55 17.97 35.00
CA VAL A 72 15.08 16.63 34.77
C VAL A 72 15.88 16.11 35.96
N THR A 73 15.73 14.82 36.23
CA THR A 73 16.57 14.07 37.16
C THR A 73 17.08 12.81 36.50
N PHE A 74 18.30 12.41 36.86
CA PHE A 74 18.94 11.20 36.35
C PHE A 74 19.18 10.23 37.49
N ASP A 75 18.88 8.95 37.26
CA ASP A 75 19.26 7.84 38.14
C ASP A 75 19.76 6.67 37.28
N GLY A 76 21.08 6.50 37.22
CA GLY A 76 21.71 5.49 36.36
C GLY A 76 21.44 5.74 34.87
N ASP A 77 20.77 4.79 34.23
CA ASP A 77 20.32 4.79 32.84
C ASP A 77 18.92 5.40 32.65
N THR A 78 18.29 5.86 33.73
CA THR A 78 16.95 6.48 33.67
C THR A 78 17.01 8.00 33.76
N LEU A 79 16.08 8.62 33.03
CA LEU A 79 15.86 10.05 32.87
C LEU A 79 14.40 10.33 33.25
N THR A 80 14.16 11.09 34.32
CA THR A 80 12.81 11.58 34.63
C THR A 80 12.68 13.04 34.22
N VAL A 81 11.72 13.35 33.35
CA VAL A 81 11.39 14.72 32.92
C VAL A 81 10.03 15.16 33.46
N SER A 82 9.90 16.42 33.86
CA SER A 82 8.69 16.92 34.50
C SER A 82 8.43 18.41 34.28
N GLU A 83 7.20 18.83 34.60
CA GLU A 83 6.89 20.25 34.79
C GLU A 83 7.54 20.82 36.06
N SER A 84 7.59 22.15 36.16
CA SER A 84 8.19 22.87 37.30
C SER A 84 7.63 22.51 38.69
N GLY A 85 6.43 21.95 38.76
CA GLY A 85 5.80 21.47 39.99
C GLY A 85 6.16 20.03 40.37
N GLY A 86 6.91 19.30 39.53
CA GLY A 86 7.24 17.89 39.69
C GLY A 86 6.21 16.91 39.11
N LEU A 87 5.02 17.37 38.73
CA LEU A 87 4.01 16.58 38.03
C LEU A 87 3.37 17.43 36.90
N PRO A 88 2.96 16.82 35.78
CA PRO A 88 3.21 15.43 35.42
C PRO A 88 4.70 15.14 35.21
N GLN A 89 5.09 13.88 35.40
CA GLN A 89 6.46 13.41 35.19
C GLN A 89 6.48 12.12 34.38
N PHE A 90 7.57 11.95 33.63
CA PHE A 90 7.78 10.87 32.68
C PHE A 90 9.16 10.29 32.92
N THR A 91 9.24 9.00 33.23
CA THR A 91 10.53 8.32 33.38
C THR A 91 10.84 7.55 32.10
N LEU A 92 12.01 7.82 31.53
CA LEU A 92 12.53 7.18 30.34
C LEU A 92 13.79 6.39 30.68
N ARG A 93 13.94 5.18 30.13
CA ARG A 93 15.20 4.42 30.15
C ARG A 93 15.96 4.71 28.85
N ILE A 94 17.27 4.94 28.96
CA ILE A 94 18.16 5.15 27.83
C ILE A 94 19.21 4.04 27.80
N ASP A 95 19.10 3.15 26.83
CA ASP A 95 20.07 2.07 26.63
C ASP A 95 21.11 2.48 25.59
N THR A 96 22.39 2.21 25.88
CA THR A 96 23.51 2.59 25.02
C THR A 96 24.19 1.36 24.43
N TYR A 97 24.37 1.36 23.11
CA TYR A 97 25.03 0.30 22.36
C TYR A 97 26.18 0.86 21.50
N ASP A 98 26.79 0.04 20.63
CA ASP A 98 27.90 0.50 19.81
C ASP A 98 27.42 1.36 18.63
N GLN A 99 26.35 0.97 17.93
CA GLN A 99 25.84 1.68 16.76
C GLN A 99 24.60 2.55 17.02
N HIS A 100 23.88 2.31 18.11
CA HIS A 100 22.63 3.00 18.41
C HIS A 100 22.42 3.30 19.90
N VAL A 101 21.41 4.12 20.16
CA VAL A 101 20.81 4.34 21.48
C VAL A 101 19.33 4.02 21.37
N SER A 102 18.73 3.41 22.39
CA SER A 102 17.27 3.32 22.48
C SER A 102 16.72 4.11 23.66
N ILE A 103 15.52 4.64 23.48
CA ILE A 103 14.78 5.41 24.49
C ILE A 103 13.43 4.73 24.67
N HIS A 104 13.13 4.35 25.91
CA HIS A 104 11.90 3.67 26.29
C HIS A 104 11.17 4.48 27.34
N LEU A 105 9.88 4.76 27.13
CA LEU A 105 9.04 5.33 28.18
C LEU A 105 8.62 4.18 29.12
N ILE A 106 8.96 4.30 30.41
CA ILE A 106 8.74 3.24 31.40
C ILE A 106 7.71 3.61 32.47
N GLU A 107 7.50 4.90 32.72
CA GLU A 107 6.55 5.36 33.73
C GLU A 107 5.97 6.74 33.40
N VAL A 108 4.69 6.91 33.70
CA VAL A 108 3.94 8.16 33.54
C VAL A 108 3.18 8.45 34.82
N GLU A 109 3.37 9.62 35.39
CA GLU A 109 2.71 10.04 36.63
C GLU A 109 2.06 11.43 36.49
N GLY A 110 0.90 11.61 37.13
CA GLY A 110 0.27 12.92 37.29
C GLY A 110 -0.66 13.37 36.15
N ILE A 111 -0.95 12.51 35.15
CA ILE A 111 -1.95 12.80 34.10
C ILE A 111 -3.33 12.15 34.31
N GLY A 112 -3.45 11.21 35.25
CA GLY A 112 -4.70 10.46 35.51
C GLY A 112 -5.10 9.56 34.33
N ASP A 113 -6.39 9.22 34.22
CA ASP A 113 -6.94 8.32 33.18
C ASP A 113 -7.23 9.04 31.86
N SER A 114 -6.60 10.20 31.63
CA SER A 114 -6.88 11.03 30.46
C SER A 114 -6.21 10.49 29.20
N LEU A 115 -7.02 10.10 28.21
CA LEU A 115 -6.54 9.68 26.88
C LEU A 115 -6.07 10.85 25.99
N ALA A 116 -6.07 12.08 26.50
CA ALA A 116 -5.83 13.31 25.74
C ALA A 116 -4.38 13.79 25.72
N TYR A 117 -3.50 13.19 26.53
CA TYR A 117 -2.10 13.61 26.67
C TYR A 117 -1.13 12.72 25.90
N GLY A 118 -0.13 13.36 25.28
CA GLY A 118 1.03 12.72 24.65
C GLY A 118 2.34 13.36 25.09
N LEU A 119 3.45 12.62 25.05
CA LEU A 119 4.80 13.14 25.28
C LEU A 119 5.55 13.24 23.95
N VAL A 120 6.27 14.34 23.73
CA VAL A 120 7.07 14.56 22.53
C VAL A 120 8.49 14.95 22.89
N LEU A 121 9.47 14.41 22.18
CA LEU A 121 10.86 14.81 22.20
C LEU A 121 11.23 15.37 20.82
N GLU A 122 11.64 16.64 20.78
CA GLU A 122 12.12 17.32 19.58
C GLU A 122 13.65 17.43 19.59
N LEU A 123 14.26 17.01 18.48
CA LEU A 123 15.71 16.96 18.26
C LEU A 123 16.09 17.81 17.05
N ASP A 124 17.05 18.71 17.23
CA ASP A 124 17.75 19.34 16.10
C ASP A 124 19.07 18.63 15.85
N THR A 125 19.24 18.10 14.65
CA THR A 125 20.39 17.28 14.28
C THR A 125 21.16 17.87 13.10
N ASN A 126 22.47 17.64 13.08
CA ASN A 126 23.37 18.15 12.04
C ASN A 126 23.37 17.30 10.75
N ALA A 127 22.70 16.16 10.77
CA ALA A 127 22.55 15.23 9.65
C ALA A 127 21.35 14.31 9.90
N ASN A 128 20.94 13.54 8.88
CA ASN A 128 19.88 12.56 9.02
C ASN A 128 20.21 11.51 10.10
N ILE A 129 19.23 11.22 10.96
CA ILE A 129 19.27 10.13 11.94
C ILE A 129 18.25 9.06 11.55
N GLY A 130 18.61 7.81 11.78
CA GLY A 130 17.68 6.68 11.63
C GLY A 130 16.83 6.56 12.89
N LEU A 131 15.52 6.43 12.72
CA LEU A 131 14.55 6.24 13.80
C LEU A 131 13.77 4.96 13.54
N ARG A 132 14.02 3.92 14.34
CA ARG A 132 13.28 2.65 14.29
C ARG A 132 12.31 2.60 15.47
N ARG A 133 11.02 2.66 15.16
CA ARG A 133 9.95 2.50 16.15
C ARG A 133 9.89 1.07 16.64
N LEU A 134 9.89 0.88 17.95
CA LEU A 134 9.82 -0.46 18.55
C LEU A 134 8.37 -0.95 18.68
N SER A 135 7.42 -0.03 18.79
CA SER A 135 5.97 -0.28 18.69
C SER A 135 5.25 0.87 17.95
N ASP A 136 3.96 0.72 17.67
CA ASP A 136 3.14 1.77 17.05
C ASP A 136 2.48 2.72 18.07
N ILE A 137 2.80 2.56 19.36
CA ILE A 137 2.47 3.54 20.43
C ILE A 137 3.30 4.82 20.26
N VAL A 138 4.49 4.67 19.67
CA VAL A 138 5.39 5.76 19.32
C VAL A 138 5.20 6.12 17.85
N GLU A 139 5.10 7.41 17.56
CA GLU A 139 5.24 7.97 16.22
C GLU A 139 6.60 8.67 16.09
N VAL A 140 7.21 8.58 14.92
CA VAL A 140 8.46 9.30 14.63
C VAL A 140 8.33 10.06 13.33
N SER A 141 8.95 11.23 13.28
CA SER A 141 9.16 11.95 12.03
C SER A 141 10.59 12.47 11.98
N SER A 142 11.18 12.43 10.79
CA SER A 142 12.42 13.13 10.49
C SER A 142 12.20 13.94 9.22
N SER A 143 12.64 15.19 9.22
CA SER A 143 12.55 16.07 8.06
C SER A 143 13.93 16.58 7.67
N SER A 144 14.27 16.43 6.39
CA SER A 144 15.42 17.08 5.79
C SER A 144 15.03 18.51 5.39
N ILE A 145 15.00 19.43 6.36
CA ILE A 145 14.83 20.85 6.04
C ILE A 145 16.14 21.39 5.43
N VAL A 146 15.99 22.17 4.37
CA VAL A 146 17.05 22.65 3.49
C VAL A 146 18.33 23.13 4.20
N ARG A 147 19.44 22.47 3.83
CA ARG A 147 20.87 22.83 3.87
C ARG A 147 21.74 22.70 5.12
N TYR A 148 21.31 22.70 6.39
CA TYR A 148 22.27 22.41 7.51
C TYR A 148 21.64 21.85 8.81
N THR A 149 20.33 21.61 8.87
CA THR A 149 19.63 21.12 10.07
C THR A 149 18.58 20.08 9.69
N SER A 150 18.51 18.97 10.43
CA SER A 150 17.46 17.95 10.30
C SER A 150 16.68 17.93 11.61
N ALA A 151 15.38 18.19 11.56
CA ALA A 151 14.52 18.11 12.74
C ALA A 151 13.96 16.69 12.84
N ALA A 152 14.07 16.08 14.01
CA ALA A 152 13.48 14.80 14.33
C ALA A 152 12.55 14.91 15.54
N SER A 153 11.37 14.30 15.45
CA SER A 153 10.36 14.28 16.49
C SER A 153 10.06 12.84 16.86
N ILE A 154 10.08 12.53 18.16
CA ILE A 154 9.67 11.25 18.73
C ILE A 154 8.45 11.52 19.60
N GLN A 155 7.34 10.84 19.36
CA GLN A 155 6.06 11.13 19.98
C GLN A 155 5.47 9.87 20.61
N TRP A 156 5.44 9.82 21.94
CA TRP A 156 4.61 8.87 22.70
C TRP A 156 3.20 9.42 22.75
N ARG A 157 2.47 9.16 21.67
CA ARG A 157 1.16 9.76 21.46
C ARG A 157 0.12 9.12 22.38
N TYR A 158 0.27 7.85 22.75
CA TYR A 158 -0.73 7.14 23.54
C TYR A 158 -0.15 6.75 24.89
N LEU A 159 -0.07 7.70 25.82
CA LEU A 159 0.54 7.49 27.16
C LEU A 159 -0.18 6.45 28.03
N TRP A 160 -1.38 6.06 27.62
CA TRP A 160 -2.23 5.04 28.22
C TRP A 160 -2.12 3.68 27.52
N GLY A 161 -1.39 3.61 26.40
CA GLY A 161 -1.19 2.38 25.65
C GLY A 161 0.01 1.61 26.18
N GLU A 162 -0.16 0.30 26.36
CA GLU A 162 0.93 -0.64 26.67
C GLU A 162 1.25 -1.46 25.42
N ALA A 163 2.55 -1.65 25.13
CA ALA A 163 3.00 -2.59 24.11
C ALA A 163 2.98 -4.02 24.68
N LEU A 164 3.11 -5.02 23.80
CA LEU A 164 3.13 -6.44 24.17
C LEU A 164 4.22 -6.81 25.19
N ASP A 165 5.28 -6.02 25.28
CA ASP A 165 6.37 -6.20 26.26
C ASP A 165 6.09 -5.53 27.62
N GLY A 166 4.90 -4.93 27.81
CA GLY A 166 4.50 -4.19 29.00
C GLY A 166 5.13 -2.81 29.13
N ASN A 167 5.81 -2.30 28.09
CA ASN A 167 6.38 -0.95 28.08
C ASN A 167 5.44 0.05 27.39
N LEU A 168 5.62 1.34 27.66
CA LEU A 168 4.83 2.43 27.03
C LEU A 168 5.42 2.85 25.67
N GLY A 169 6.14 1.94 25.01
CA GLY A 169 6.77 2.16 23.71
C GLY A 169 8.16 2.78 23.75
N GLY A 170 8.93 2.53 22.69
CA GLY A 170 10.29 3.02 22.54
C GLY A 170 10.74 3.22 21.09
N VAL A 171 11.91 3.80 20.94
CA VAL A 171 12.56 4.07 19.65
C VAL A 171 14.05 3.80 19.73
N ALA A 172 14.59 3.12 18.73
CA ALA A 172 16.02 3.03 18.50
C ALA A 172 16.48 4.13 17.54
N ILE A 173 17.54 4.84 17.92
CA ILE A 173 18.14 5.96 17.21
C ILE A 173 19.53 5.56 16.75
N PHE A 174 19.77 5.56 15.45
CA PHE A 174 21.05 5.19 14.85
C PHE A 174 21.50 6.22 13.81
N ASN A 175 22.73 6.09 13.33
CA ASN A 175 23.27 7.02 12.36
C ASN A 175 22.61 6.85 10.97
N GLY A 176 21.73 7.77 10.60
CA GLY A 176 20.93 7.73 9.36
C GLY A 176 21.70 8.05 8.09
N THR A 177 23.01 8.33 8.18
CA THR A 177 23.88 8.53 7.00
C THR A 177 24.63 7.27 6.58
N LEU A 178 24.43 6.15 7.29
CA LEU A 178 25.10 4.88 6.97
C LEU A 178 24.53 4.26 5.69
N THR A 179 25.39 3.54 4.96
CA THR A 179 25.05 2.81 3.75
C THR A 179 25.79 1.46 3.70
N GLY A 180 25.31 0.54 2.86
CA GLY A 180 25.92 -0.77 2.67
C GLY A 180 26.11 -1.54 3.98
N SER A 181 27.22 -2.26 4.10
CA SER A 181 27.52 -3.11 5.26
C SER A 181 27.55 -2.37 6.61
N ASN A 182 27.84 -1.07 6.63
CA ASN A 182 27.84 -0.31 7.89
C ASN A 182 26.41 -0.04 8.38
N LEU A 183 25.49 0.21 7.46
CA LEU A 183 24.07 0.31 7.80
C LEU A 183 23.56 -1.05 8.29
N ASP A 184 23.88 -2.10 7.55
CA ASP A 184 23.41 -3.45 7.88
C ASP A 184 23.90 -3.90 9.26
N ALA A 185 25.14 -3.57 9.64
CA ALA A 185 25.65 -3.82 10.98
C ALA A 185 24.87 -3.06 12.07
N ALA A 186 24.53 -1.79 11.83
CA ALA A 186 23.73 -1.01 12.79
C ALA A 186 22.30 -1.56 12.92
N LEU A 187 21.66 -1.95 11.82
CA LEU A 187 20.33 -2.54 11.84
C LEU A 187 20.32 -3.93 12.46
N ALA A 188 21.37 -4.73 12.24
CA ALA A 188 21.54 -6.03 12.88
C ALA A 188 21.70 -5.90 14.40
N GLU A 189 22.50 -4.94 14.88
CA GLU A 189 22.61 -4.65 16.32
C GLU A 189 21.22 -4.30 16.89
N VAL A 190 20.50 -3.36 16.25
CA VAL A 190 19.14 -2.96 16.66
C VAL A 190 18.19 -4.16 16.72
N TRP A 191 18.19 -5.05 15.72
CA TRP A 191 17.29 -6.22 15.70
C TRP A 191 17.63 -7.28 16.75
N VAL A 192 18.87 -7.31 17.23
CA VAL A 192 19.32 -8.29 18.23
C VAL A 192 19.09 -7.75 19.65
N THR A 193 19.28 -6.45 19.87
CA THR A 193 19.25 -5.85 21.20
C THR A 193 17.88 -5.33 21.59
N GLU A 194 17.12 -4.82 20.63
CA GLU A 194 15.72 -4.42 20.80
C GLU A 194 14.86 -5.62 20.45
N ASP A 195 13.91 -6.00 21.31
CA ASP A 195 13.04 -7.19 21.19
C ASP A 195 12.01 -7.06 20.04
N LEU A 196 12.49 -6.68 18.87
CA LEU A 196 11.75 -6.59 17.63
C LEU A 196 11.38 -7.99 17.17
N VAL A 197 10.18 -8.09 16.60
CA VAL A 197 9.68 -9.34 16.03
C VAL A 197 10.69 -9.96 15.06
N ARG A 198 10.82 -11.28 15.12
CA ARG A 198 11.70 -12.08 14.27
C ARG A 198 10.96 -13.32 13.78
N PRO A 199 11.37 -13.91 12.65
CA PRO A 199 10.76 -15.11 12.11
C PRO A 199 10.92 -16.31 13.05
N ALA A 200 10.04 -17.29 12.90
CA ALA A 200 10.09 -18.55 13.62
C ALA A 200 11.28 -19.43 13.19
N GLY A 201 11.54 -20.49 13.95
CA GLY A 201 12.49 -21.55 13.56
C GLY A 201 13.96 -21.26 13.84
N GLN A 202 14.30 -20.08 14.35
CA GLN A 202 15.68 -19.67 14.63
C GLN A 202 16.16 -20.18 16.01
N SER A 203 17.25 -20.95 16.05
CA SER A 203 17.81 -21.46 17.32
C SER A 203 18.64 -20.44 18.10
N SER A 204 19.11 -19.40 17.42
CA SER A 204 19.84 -18.24 17.95
C SER A 204 19.47 -17.00 17.14
N TRP A 205 19.77 -15.81 17.67
CA TRP A 205 19.51 -14.55 16.99
C TRP A 205 20.62 -13.55 17.33
N THR A 206 21.80 -13.83 16.79
CA THR A 206 22.96 -12.94 16.84
C THR A 206 23.01 -12.02 15.63
N GLU A 207 23.89 -11.00 15.62
CA GLU A 207 24.05 -10.13 14.45
C GLU A 207 24.42 -10.92 13.18
N ASP A 208 25.26 -11.95 13.32
CA ASP A 208 25.60 -12.86 12.22
C ASP A 208 24.38 -13.65 11.74
N ASP A 209 23.49 -14.09 12.64
CA ASP A 209 22.25 -14.79 12.27
C ASP A 209 21.31 -13.86 11.48
N VAL A 210 21.18 -12.61 11.91
CA VAL A 210 20.39 -11.58 11.19
C VAL A 210 20.95 -11.34 9.79
N LEU A 211 22.26 -11.11 9.66
CA LEU A 211 22.87 -10.87 8.36
C LEU A 211 22.74 -12.08 7.42
N ASN A 212 22.84 -13.30 7.95
CA ASN A 212 22.59 -14.51 7.17
C ASN A 212 21.13 -14.63 6.75
N TRP A 213 20.18 -14.29 7.63
CA TRP A 213 18.75 -14.28 7.33
C TRP A 213 18.43 -13.28 6.21
N VAL A 214 18.94 -12.05 6.30
CA VAL A 214 18.75 -11.01 5.27
C VAL A 214 19.38 -11.44 3.93
N ALA A 215 20.55 -12.10 3.97
CA ALA A 215 21.16 -12.63 2.75
C ALA A 215 20.32 -13.74 2.10
N ASP A 216 19.74 -14.64 2.89
CA ASP A 216 18.82 -15.68 2.40
C ASP A 216 17.54 -15.06 1.84
N TYR A 217 16.97 -14.08 2.55
CA TYR A 217 15.82 -13.30 2.09
C TYR A 217 16.06 -12.69 0.70
N ALA A 218 17.17 -11.96 0.53
CA ALA A 218 17.52 -11.31 -0.73
C ALA A 218 17.79 -12.34 -1.84
N ALA A 219 18.40 -13.48 -1.51
CA ALA A 219 18.65 -14.54 -2.48
C ALA A 219 17.36 -15.21 -2.97
N GLN A 220 16.38 -15.42 -2.09
CA GLN A 220 15.09 -16.04 -2.44
C GLN A 220 14.17 -15.12 -3.26
N HIS A 221 14.37 -13.80 -3.17
CA HIS A 221 13.53 -12.78 -3.80
C HIS A 221 14.31 -11.88 -4.78
N ASN A 222 15.44 -12.34 -5.30
CA ASN A 222 16.30 -11.58 -6.23
C ASN A 222 15.67 -11.26 -7.59
N SER A 223 14.51 -11.83 -7.89
CA SER A 223 13.69 -11.51 -9.07
C SER A 223 12.24 -11.75 -8.72
N MET A 224 11.41 -10.74 -8.96
CA MET A 224 10.02 -10.73 -8.49
C MET A 224 9.00 -10.46 -9.60
N ASN A 225 9.38 -10.59 -10.87
CA ASN A 225 8.39 -10.52 -11.96
C ASN A 225 7.24 -11.50 -11.68
N GLU A 226 6.02 -11.06 -11.99
CA GLU A 226 4.81 -11.77 -11.59
C GLU A 226 3.74 -11.77 -12.69
N VAL A 227 2.94 -12.82 -12.68
CA VAL A 227 1.68 -12.89 -13.43
C VAL A 227 0.54 -12.98 -12.42
N MET A 228 -0.51 -12.21 -12.63
CA MET A 228 -1.74 -12.31 -11.85
C MET A 228 -2.74 -13.16 -12.63
N LEU A 229 -3.18 -14.26 -12.03
CA LEU A 229 -4.04 -15.25 -12.70
C LEU A 229 -5.43 -15.29 -12.08
N GLU A 230 -6.45 -15.33 -12.94
CA GLU A 230 -7.82 -15.63 -12.59
C GLU A 230 -8.23 -16.96 -13.24
N ALA A 231 -8.61 -17.93 -12.42
CA ALA A 231 -9.09 -19.22 -12.90
C ALA A 231 -10.48 -19.54 -12.36
N THR A 232 -11.27 -20.25 -13.16
CA THR A 232 -12.60 -20.78 -12.77
C THR A 232 -12.58 -22.25 -12.38
N SER A 233 -11.50 -22.96 -12.66
CA SER A 233 -11.28 -24.35 -12.28
C SER A 233 -9.80 -24.63 -12.06
N LEU A 234 -9.50 -25.77 -11.42
CA LEU A 234 -8.12 -26.20 -11.21
C LEU A 234 -7.39 -26.45 -12.53
N GLU A 235 -8.08 -27.00 -13.54
CA GLU A 235 -7.51 -27.28 -14.86
C GLU A 235 -7.09 -25.99 -15.56
N ASP A 236 -7.97 -24.98 -15.58
CA ASP A 236 -7.68 -23.65 -16.16
C ASP A 236 -6.46 -23.01 -15.46
N LEU A 237 -6.37 -23.15 -14.13
CA LEU A 237 -5.26 -22.59 -13.37
C LEU A 237 -3.92 -23.21 -13.77
N TYR A 238 -3.87 -24.54 -13.95
CA TYR A 238 -2.66 -25.20 -14.44
C TYR A 238 -2.31 -24.77 -15.86
N GLU A 239 -3.29 -24.64 -16.75
CA GLU A 239 -3.06 -24.22 -18.14
C GLU A 239 -2.50 -22.80 -18.23
N LEU A 240 -3.10 -21.85 -17.51
CA LEU A 240 -2.59 -20.48 -17.40
C LEU A 240 -1.18 -20.43 -16.80
N THR A 241 -0.93 -21.23 -15.76
CA THR A 241 0.40 -21.32 -15.13
C THR A 241 1.45 -21.83 -16.10
N ASP A 242 1.14 -22.89 -16.84
CA ASP A 242 2.08 -23.51 -17.76
C ASP A 242 2.39 -22.59 -18.93
N SER A 243 1.36 -21.97 -19.50
CA SER A 243 1.45 -21.10 -20.68
C SER A 243 2.04 -19.73 -20.40
N LEU A 244 1.78 -19.13 -19.24
CA LEU A 244 2.19 -17.76 -18.94
C LEU A 244 3.35 -17.68 -17.94
N ALA A 245 3.36 -18.54 -16.93
CA ALA A 245 4.36 -18.46 -15.87
C ALA A 245 5.60 -19.33 -16.22
N ILE A 246 5.40 -20.63 -16.38
CA ILE A 246 6.49 -21.59 -16.58
C ILE A 246 7.16 -21.39 -17.93
N ALA A 247 6.39 -21.24 -19.01
CA ALA A 247 6.92 -21.04 -20.36
C ALA A 247 7.84 -19.81 -20.48
N HIS A 248 7.64 -18.81 -19.63
CA HIS A 248 8.30 -17.51 -19.70
C HIS A 248 9.23 -17.22 -18.51
N GLY A 249 9.48 -18.21 -17.65
CA GLY A 249 10.44 -18.10 -16.55
C GLY A 249 10.01 -17.13 -15.44
N VAL A 250 8.70 -16.89 -15.31
CA VAL A 250 8.12 -16.00 -14.30
C VAL A 250 8.48 -16.47 -12.89
N LYS A 251 8.65 -15.54 -11.94
CA LYS A 251 9.08 -15.87 -10.57
C LYS A 251 7.95 -15.93 -9.56
N ARG A 252 6.80 -15.32 -9.83
CA ARG A 252 5.65 -15.34 -8.93
C ARG A 252 4.33 -15.49 -9.67
N VAL A 253 3.44 -16.31 -9.11
CA VAL A 253 2.02 -16.34 -9.47
C VAL A 253 1.24 -15.69 -8.35
N TYR A 254 0.47 -14.66 -8.69
CA TYR A 254 -0.47 -14.00 -7.80
C TYR A 254 -1.87 -14.55 -8.06
N LEU A 255 -2.54 -15.01 -7.00
CA LEU A 255 -3.96 -15.33 -7.03
C LEU A 255 -4.76 -14.31 -6.22
N HIS A 256 -5.73 -13.67 -6.87
CA HIS A 256 -6.68 -12.80 -6.19
C HIS A 256 -7.65 -13.61 -5.33
N THR A 257 -8.30 -12.95 -4.38
CA THR A 257 -9.26 -13.56 -3.45
C THR A 257 -10.42 -14.24 -4.15
N LYS A 258 -10.86 -13.72 -5.30
CA LYS A 258 -11.85 -14.38 -6.17
C LYS A 258 -11.42 -15.79 -6.58
N THR A 259 -10.15 -16.00 -6.90
CA THR A 259 -9.63 -17.30 -7.33
C THR A 259 -9.36 -18.23 -6.16
N TRP A 260 -8.60 -17.79 -5.15
CA TRP A 260 -8.16 -18.72 -4.10
C TRP A 260 -9.15 -18.89 -2.95
N ARG A 261 -9.97 -17.88 -2.62
CA ARG A 261 -10.95 -17.92 -1.51
C ARG A 261 -12.41 -17.93 -1.98
N GLY A 262 -12.69 -17.32 -3.13
CA GLY A 262 -14.03 -17.22 -3.72
C GLY A 262 -14.78 -15.93 -3.35
N GLU A 263 -14.21 -15.09 -2.48
CA GLU A 263 -14.82 -13.84 -2.04
C GLU A 263 -13.78 -12.79 -1.65
N TYR A 264 -14.01 -11.54 -2.06
CA TYR A 264 -13.09 -10.43 -1.82
C TYR A 264 -12.97 -10.11 -0.34
N TRP A 265 -14.06 -9.67 0.31
CA TRP A 265 -14.13 -9.63 1.77
C TRP A 265 -14.58 -11.00 2.29
N PRO A 266 -14.03 -11.50 3.41
CA PRO A 266 -14.63 -12.62 4.12
C PRO A 266 -16.11 -12.34 4.38
N LYS A 267 -16.96 -13.30 4.02
CA LYS A 267 -18.40 -13.21 4.23
C LYS A 267 -18.95 -14.58 4.62
N TYR A 268 -18.74 -15.59 3.78
CA TYR A 268 -19.21 -16.96 4.02
C TYR A 268 -18.08 -17.95 4.28
N ASN A 269 -16.83 -17.56 4.00
CA ASN A 269 -15.65 -18.36 4.17
C ASN A 269 -14.79 -17.75 5.28
N SER A 270 -14.36 -18.60 6.22
CA SER A 270 -13.34 -18.23 7.20
C SER A 270 -12.01 -17.98 6.49
N ARG A 271 -11.09 -17.27 7.14
CA ARG A 271 -9.96 -16.60 6.47
C ARG A 271 -8.98 -17.54 5.75
N VAL A 272 -8.93 -18.82 6.13
CA VAL A 272 -8.09 -19.85 5.50
C VAL A 272 -8.89 -20.87 4.68
N HIS A 273 -10.21 -20.66 4.53
CA HIS A 273 -11.03 -21.45 3.63
C HIS A 273 -10.66 -21.15 2.18
N VAL A 274 -10.69 -22.18 1.35
CA VAL A 274 -10.24 -22.15 -0.04
C VAL A 274 -11.45 -22.33 -0.95
N ASN A 275 -11.48 -21.59 -2.06
CA ASN A 275 -12.53 -21.64 -3.06
C ASN A 275 -12.69 -23.06 -3.61
N THR A 276 -13.79 -23.74 -3.28
CA THR A 276 -14.02 -25.11 -3.75
C THR A 276 -14.45 -25.20 -5.21
N ASP A 277 -14.82 -24.08 -5.84
CA ASP A 277 -15.14 -24.07 -7.27
C ASP A 277 -13.86 -24.18 -8.11
N VAL A 278 -12.78 -23.50 -7.69
CA VAL A 278 -11.46 -23.59 -8.32
C VAL A 278 -10.67 -24.78 -7.79
N PHE A 279 -10.75 -25.06 -6.49
CA PHE A 279 -10.00 -26.12 -5.80
C PHE A 279 -10.98 -27.14 -5.20
N PRO A 280 -11.45 -28.16 -5.94
CA PRO A 280 -12.51 -29.07 -5.48
C PRO A 280 -12.25 -29.77 -4.13
N ALA A 281 -10.99 -30.03 -3.77
CA ALA A 281 -10.57 -30.57 -2.47
C ALA A 281 -10.10 -29.49 -1.47
N GLY A 282 -10.43 -28.22 -1.74
CA GLY A 282 -10.09 -27.06 -0.95
C GLY A 282 -8.58 -26.88 -0.78
N LYS A 283 -8.14 -26.66 0.46
CA LYS A 283 -6.73 -26.47 0.83
C LYS A 283 -5.80 -27.58 0.35
N ALA A 284 -6.28 -28.82 0.22
CA ALA A 284 -5.46 -29.92 -0.27
C ALA A 284 -5.01 -29.71 -1.72
N ASP A 285 -5.89 -29.22 -2.60
CA ASP A 285 -5.54 -28.93 -4.00
C ASP A 285 -4.65 -27.69 -4.09
N LEU A 286 -4.94 -26.65 -3.29
CA LEU A 286 -4.09 -25.45 -3.23
C LEU A 286 -2.66 -25.80 -2.76
N LEU A 287 -2.50 -26.70 -1.79
CA LEU A 287 -1.19 -27.20 -1.37
C LEU A 287 -0.46 -27.96 -2.47
N ILE A 288 -1.17 -28.79 -3.25
CA ILE A 288 -0.57 -29.49 -4.40
C ILE A 288 -0.10 -28.47 -5.44
N TYR A 289 -0.93 -27.47 -5.73
CA TYR A 289 -0.61 -26.40 -6.67
C TYR A 289 0.57 -25.53 -6.19
N ALA A 290 0.62 -25.16 -4.91
CA ALA A 290 1.75 -24.43 -4.34
C ALA A 290 3.07 -25.22 -4.46
N ASN A 291 3.03 -26.53 -4.21
CA ASN A 291 4.18 -27.42 -4.42
C ASN A 291 4.57 -27.53 -5.90
N TYR A 292 3.60 -27.51 -6.82
CA TYR A 292 3.85 -27.48 -8.26
C TYR A 292 4.62 -26.23 -8.67
N LEU A 293 4.16 -25.05 -8.23
CA LEU A 293 4.87 -23.77 -8.46
C LEU A 293 6.29 -23.81 -7.88
N LYS A 294 6.44 -24.24 -6.63
CA LYS A 294 7.74 -24.35 -5.96
C LYS A 294 8.70 -25.27 -6.71
N SER A 295 8.21 -26.39 -7.26
CA SER A 295 9.03 -27.33 -8.04
C SER A 295 9.56 -26.73 -9.36
N ASN A 296 8.91 -25.66 -9.84
CA ASN A 296 9.33 -24.88 -11.00
C ASN A 296 10.08 -23.58 -10.63
N GLY A 297 10.38 -23.37 -9.34
CA GLY A 297 11.06 -22.17 -8.86
C GLY A 297 10.18 -20.91 -8.89
N ILE A 298 8.87 -21.08 -8.77
CA ILE A 298 7.87 -20.01 -8.76
C ILE A 298 7.27 -19.89 -7.36
N HIS A 299 7.19 -18.67 -6.83
CA HIS A 299 6.54 -18.39 -5.57
C HIS A 299 5.03 -18.18 -5.75
N LEU A 300 4.24 -18.71 -4.81
CA LEU A 300 2.82 -18.40 -4.72
C LEU A 300 2.61 -17.15 -3.86
N ARG A 301 1.80 -16.22 -4.37
CA ARG A 301 1.28 -15.04 -3.66
C ARG A 301 -0.23 -15.12 -3.62
N LEU A 302 -0.81 -14.95 -2.45
CA LEU A 302 -2.26 -14.87 -2.27
C LEU A 302 -2.62 -13.47 -1.78
N HIS A 303 -3.59 -12.83 -2.42
CA HIS A 303 -4.17 -11.62 -1.88
C HIS A 303 -4.99 -11.95 -0.63
N SER A 304 -4.75 -11.30 0.50
CA SER A 304 -5.64 -11.40 1.67
C SER A 304 -6.14 -10.02 2.08
N VAL A 305 -7.37 -9.97 2.59
CA VAL A 305 -8.01 -8.75 3.08
C VAL A 305 -8.05 -8.82 4.60
N SER A 306 -6.86 -8.72 5.21
CA SER A 306 -6.63 -8.74 6.67
C SER A 306 -7.33 -9.89 7.42
N CYS A 307 -7.30 -9.88 8.75
CA CYS A 307 -7.90 -10.93 9.60
C CYS A 307 -9.32 -10.59 10.08
N GLY A 308 -10.20 -10.13 9.17
CA GLY A 308 -11.61 -9.93 9.49
C GLY A 308 -12.39 -11.25 9.58
N ILE A 309 -13.47 -11.24 10.36
CA ILE A 309 -14.44 -12.34 10.50
C ILE A 309 -15.72 -11.92 9.77
N GLY A 310 -16.14 -12.70 8.77
CA GLY A 310 -17.28 -12.35 7.92
C GLY A 310 -18.64 -12.42 8.64
N GLU A 311 -19.62 -11.67 8.15
CA GLU A 311 -21.02 -11.67 8.66
C GLU A 311 -21.63 -13.08 8.80
N TYR A 312 -21.25 -14.01 7.93
CA TYR A 312 -21.77 -15.39 7.90
C TYR A 312 -20.64 -16.40 8.09
N ASP A 313 -19.59 -16.01 8.82
CA ASP A 313 -18.45 -16.88 9.07
C ASP A 313 -18.91 -18.19 9.75
N PRO A 314 -18.60 -19.35 9.15
CA PRO A 314 -19.07 -20.64 9.65
C PRO A 314 -18.41 -21.08 10.96
N ASP A 315 -17.26 -20.50 11.30
CA ASP A 315 -16.45 -20.90 12.45
C ASP A 315 -16.74 -20.01 13.66
N TYR A 316 -17.03 -18.71 13.44
CA TYR A 316 -17.12 -17.71 14.50
C TYR A 316 -18.48 -17.02 14.66
N ILE A 317 -19.39 -17.15 13.69
CA ILE A 317 -20.71 -16.48 13.74
C ILE A 317 -21.86 -17.48 13.62
N VAL A 318 -21.83 -18.35 12.62
CA VAL A 318 -22.95 -19.25 12.33
C VAL A 318 -23.03 -20.37 13.36
N GLY A 319 -24.19 -20.49 14.02
CA GLY A 319 -24.43 -21.54 15.02
C GLY A 319 -23.92 -21.23 16.43
N GLY A 320 -23.21 -20.12 16.60
CA GLY A 320 -22.76 -19.55 17.87
C GLY A 320 -21.83 -18.38 17.61
N VAL A 321 -22.13 -17.21 18.17
CA VAL A 321 -21.33 -16.00 17.98
C VAL A 321 -20.18 -16.03 18.97
N ASP A 322 -18.95 -16.01 18.48
CA ASP A 322 -17.75 -16.12 19.32
C ASP A 322 -17.76 -15.00 20.38
N PRO A 323 -17.64 -15.33 21.69
CA PRO A 323 -17.66 -14.32 22.75
C PRO A 323 -16.39 -13.45 22.78
N ARG A 324 -15.33 -13.81 22.05
CA ARG A 324 -14.03 -13.13 22.00
C ARG A 324 -13.95 -12.09 20.88
N LEU A 325 -15.06 -11.81 20.18
CA LEU A 325 -15.14 -10.70 19.24
C LEU A 325 -14.90 -9.36 19.96
N ALA A 326 -14.29 -8.41 19.25
CA ALA A 326 -14.01 -7.09 19.80
C ALA A 326 -15.29 -6.37 20.24
N SER A 327 -15.20 -5.77 21.42
CA SER A 327 -16.31 -5.12 22.07
C SER A 327 -15.97 -3.69 22.50
N TRP A 328 -16.95 -2.78 22.39
CA TRP A 328 -16.89 -1.44 22.99
C TRP A 328 -17.50 -1.38 24.39
N GLY A 329 -18.13 -2.46 24.86
CA GLY A 329 -18.75 -2.52 26.18
C GLY A 329 -19.72 -3.68 26.35
N SER A 330 -20.25 -3.80 27.55
CA SER A 330 -21.21 -4.84 27.96
C SER A 330 -22.38 -4.24 28.72
N GLY A 331 -23.35 -5.08 29.06
CA GLY A 331 -24.46 -4.73 29.91
C GLY A 331 -25.52 -5.81 29.91
N THR A 332 -26.75 -5.44 30.21
CA THR A 332 -27.85 -6.41 30.31
C THR A 332 -29.13 -5.89 29.67
N LEU A 333 -29.93 -6.84 29.20
CA LEU A 333 -31.28 -6.59 28.76
C LEU A 333 -32.17 -6.24 29.96
N GLU A 334 -32.84 -5.09 29.94
CA GLU A 334 -33.61 -4.60 31.10
C GLU A 334 -34.92 -5.38 31.32
N GLN A 335 -35.51 -5.91 30.26
CA GLN A 335 -36.82 -6.58 30.30
C GLN A 335 -36.92 -7.70 29.26
N ASP A 336 -37.83 -8.66 29.46
CA ASP A 336 -38.13 -9.69 28.47
C ASP A 336 -38.53 -9.04 27.12
N ILE A 337 -38.02 -9.60 26.03
CA ILE A 337 -38.37 -9.21 24.65
C ILE A 337 -38.70 -10.44 23.82
N ASP A 338 -39.60 -10.29 22.85
CA ASP A 338 -39.84 -11.32 21.84
C ASP A 338 -38.93 -11.13 20.61
N SER A 339 -38.86 -12.16 19.76
CA SER A 339 -38.08 -12.20 18.52
C SER A 339 -38.42 -11.13 17.46
N SER A 340 -39.48 -10.35 17.65
CA SER A 340 -39.90 -9.27 16.74
C SER A 340 -39.71 -7.87 17.31
N GLU A 341 -39.34 -7.75 18.59
CA GLU A 341 -39.15 -6.47 19.27
C GLU A 341 -38.10 -5.62 18.57
N ARG A 342 -38.43 -4.35 18.34
CA ARG A 342 -37.57 -3.38 17.63
C ARG A 342 -37.10 -2.25 18.54
N ARG A 343 -37.64 -2.18 19.75
CA ARG A 343 -37.27 -1.23 20.78
C ARG A 343 -36.75 -1.98 22.00
N ILE A 344 -35.45 -1.93 22.23
CA ILE A 344 -34.78 -2.67 23.31
C ILE A 344 -34.34 -1.70 24.40
N LEU A 345 -34.52 -2.10 25.66
CA LEU A 345 -34.00 -1.38 26.81
C LEU A 345 -32.71 -2.06 27.29
N PHE A 346 -31.59 -1.37 27.14
CA PHE A 346 -30.26 -1.88 27.44
C PHE A 346 -29.69 -1.11 28.64
N ARG A 347 -29.28 -1.84 29.67
CA ARG A 347 -28.59 -1.28 30.82
C ARG A 347 -27.09 -1.51 30.64
N PRO A 348 -26.29 -0.51 30.23
CA PRO A 348 -24.84 -0.66 30.11
C PRO A 348 -24.17 -0.94 31.47
N ALA A 349 -23.02 -1.61 31.43
CA ALA A 349 -22.11 -1.67 32.57
C ALA A 349 -21.42 -0.32 32.79
N GLU A 350 -20.81 -0.12 33.98
CA GLU A 350 -20.21 1.16 34.40
C GLU A 350 -19.09 1.65 33.47
N ASP A 351 -18.40 0.73 32.81
CA ASP A 351 -17.26 0.96 31.92
C ASP A 351 -17.65 0.99 30.42
N SER A 352 -18.94 0.92 30.11
CA SER A 352 -19.42 0.77 28.73
C SER A 352 -19.87 2.09 28.15
N GLU A 353 -19.13 2.59 27.16
CA GLU A 353 -19.38 3.88 26.51
C GLU A 353 -19.49 3.72 24.99
N ILE A 354 -20.28 4.59 24.35
CA ILE A 354 -20.33 4.66 22.89
C ILE A 354 -18.99 5.21 22.40
N PRO A 355 -18.28 4.53 21.49
CA PRO A 355 -16.96 4.93 21.06
C PRO A 355 -16.96 6.23 20.25
N LEU A 356 -15.90 7.03 20.40
CA LEU A 356 -15.65 8.23 19.58
C LEU A 356 -14.88 7.85 18.32
N LEU A 357 -15.53 7.89 17.15
CA LEU A 357 -14.91 7.55 15.87
C LEU A 357 -14.09 8.72 15.28
N GLY A 358 -12.87 8.47 14.82
CA GLY A 358 -12.00 9.51 14.24
C GLY A 358 -10.55 9.09 13.99
N GLN A 359 -9.62 10.06 14.05
CA GLN A 359 -8.17 9.86 13.84
C GLN A 359 -7.29 10.53 14.92
N GLY A 360 -7.89 11.05 15.98
CA GLY A 360 -7.18 11.68 17.09
C GLY A 360 -6.73 10.68 18.17
N ILE A 361 -5.96 11.18 19.14
CA ILE A 361 -5.37 10.40 20.25
C ILE A 361 -6.36 9.57 21.09
N ALA A 362 -7.62 10.01 21.17
CA ALA A 362 -8.68 9.36 21.94
C ALA A 362 -9.78 8.70 21.05
N HIS A 363 -9.53 8.52 19.75
CA HIS A 363 -10.53 7.99 18.83
C HIS A 363 -10.28 6.52 18.49
N VAL A 364 -11.39 5.81 18.28
CA VAL A 364 -11.43 4.54 17.56
C VAL A 364 -11.44 4.82 16.06
N GLY A 365 -10.88 3.92 15.24
CA GLY A 365 -10.80 4.08 13.80
C GLY A 365 -12.16 4.35 13.16
N ARG A 366 -12.25 5.38 12.30
CA ARG A 366 -13.48 5.78 11.59
C ARG A 366 -14.13 4.71 10.69
N GLN A 367 -13.43 3.60 10.47
CA GLN A 367 -13.88 2.45 9.68
C GLN A 367 -14.76 1.49 10.48
N LEU A 368 -14.76 1.61 11.81
CA LEU A 368 -15.48 0.75 12.72
C LEU A 368 -16.89 1.31 12.96
N ASP A 369 -17.89 0.46 12.78
CA ASP A 369 -19.26 0.69 13.20
C ASP A 369 -19.47 0.10 14.61
N TYR A 370 -20.29 0.74 15.43
CA TYR A 370 -20.59 0.34 16.81
C TYR A 370 -22.06 -0.04 17.01
N GLU A 371 -22.86 0.00 15.95
CA GLU A 371 -24.31 -0.22 15.96
C GLU A 371 -24.72 -1.70 16.07
N TYR A 372 -23.80 -2.59 16.43
CA TYR A 372 -24.03 -4.04 16.49
C TYR A 372 -23.96 -4.49 17.94
N LEU A 373 -24.98 -5.22 18.42
CA LEU A 373 -24.96 -5.83 19.75
C LEU A 373 -25.26 -7.31 19.67
N LYS A 374 -24.55 -8.11 20.46
CA LYS A 374 -24.86 -9.52 20.75
C LYS A 374 -25.82 -9.60 21.93
N ILE A 375 -26.88 -10.39 21.83
CA ILE A 375 -27.78 -10.77 22.93
C ILE A 375 -27.91 -12.29 22.93
N GLY A 376 -27.30 -12.97 23.92
CA GLY A 376 -27.12 -14.42 23.83
C GLY A 376 -26.29 -14.80 22.60
N GLU A 377 -26.89 -15.52 21.64
CA GLU A 377 -26.28 -15.90 20.35
C GLU A 377 -26.83 -15.11 19.15
N GLU A 378 -27.65 -14.09 19.40
CA GLU A 378 -28.25 -13.26 18.37
C GLU A 378 -27.47 -11.96 18.20
N ILE A 379 -27.21 -11.57 16.95
CA ILE A 379 -26.73 -10.24 16.61
C ILE A 379 -27.91 -9.33 16.26
N VAL A 380 -27.90 -8.14 16.84
CA VAL A 380 -28.89 -7.08 16.64
C VAL A 380 -28.20 -5.84 16.10
N LYS A 381 -28.67 -5.33 14.97
CA LYS A 381 -28.25 -4.01 14.47
C LYS A 381 -29.17 -2.93 15.01
N VAL A 382 -28.62 -1.95 15.69
CA VAL A 382 -29.32 -0.81 16.30
C VAL A 382 -29.42 0.32 15.29
N GLY A 383 -30.61 0.92 15.16
CA GLY A 383 -30.78 2.08 14.29
C GLY A 383 -30.46 3.40 14.99
N GLU A 384 -30.70 3.49 16.30
CA GLU A 384 -30.45 4.69 17.10
C GLU A 384 -30.25 4.34 18.57
N PHE A 385 -29.24 4.95 19.20
CA PHE A 385 -28.99 4.90 20.64
C PHE A 385 -29.51 6.16 21.32
N ILE A 386 -30.35 6.01 22.34
CA ILE A 386 -30.84 7.12 23.16
C ILE A 386 -30.39 6.87 24.60
N GLN A 387 -29.36 7.59 25.04
CA GLN A 387 -28.89 7.58 26.42
C GLN A 387 -29.87 8.36 27.31
N THR A 388 -30.30 7.76 28.42
CA THR A 388 -31.23 8.38 29.37
C THR A 388 -30.54 8.70 30.70
N GLU A 389 -31.20 9.47 31.56
CA GLU A 389 -30.68 9.85 32.89
C GLU A 389 -30.70 8.69 33.91
N ASP A 390 -31.41 7.58 33.63
CA ASP A 390 -31.63 6.46 34.57
C ASP A 390 -30.70 5.24 34.33
N ASP A 391 -29.55 5.46 33.68
CA ASP A 391 -28.58 4.42 33.29
C ASP A 391 -29.20 3.24 32.50
N VAL A 392 -30.27 3.53 31.73
CA VAL A 392 -30.87 2.60 30.76
C VAL A 392 -30.94 3.28 29.41
N TRP A 393 -30.25 2.74 28.42
CA TRP A 393 -30.30 3.22 27.05
C TRP A 393 -31.52 2.62 26.34
N ILE A 394 -32.11 3.41 25.45
CA ILE A 394 -33.17 2.94 24.55
C ILE A 394 -32.52 2.72 23.18
N LEU A 395 -32.57 1.48 22.71
CA LEU A 395 -32.13 1.10 21.36
C LEU A 395 -33.37 1.07 20.46
N GLU A 396 -33.47 2.01 19.54
CA GLU A 396 -34.61 2.14 18.64
C GLU A 396 -34.30 1.56 17.25
N ASN A 397 -35.37 1.24 16.51
CA ASN A 397 -35.32 0.74 15.14
C ASN A 397 -34.45 -0.51 14.95
N CYS A 398 -34.32 -1.33 16.00
CA CYS A 398 -33.49 -2.52 15.98
C CYS A 398 -33.91 -3.48 14.86
N ILE A 399 -32.92 -4.10 14.24
CA ILE A 399 -33.06 -5.20 13.30
C ILE A 399 -32.52 -6.46 14.00
N ARG A 400 -33.42 -7.42 14.23
CA ARG A 400 -33.19 -8.66 14.97
C ARG A 400 -32.65 -9.76 14.04
N GLY A 401 -31.90 -10.73 14.58
CA GLY A 401 -31.33 -11.86 13.83
C GLY A 401 -30.53 -11.40 12.61
N GLN A 402 -29.58 -10.48 12.81
CA GLN A 402 -28.72 -10.00 11.74
C GLN A 402 -27.63 -11.02 11.37
N ASP A 403 -27.13 -10.88 10.16
CA ASP A 403 -26.01 -11.64 9.63
C ASP A 403 -26.24 -13.16 9.73
N GLY A 404 -25.27 -13.94 10.19
CA GLY A 404 -25.38 -15.39 10.36
C GLY A 404 -26.26 -15.87 11.53
N THR A 405 -27.04 -15.01 12.17
CA THR A 405 -27.81 -15.33 13.39
C THR A 405 -29.33 -15.29 13.19
N ASP A 406 -30.08 -15.97 14.07
CA ASP A 406 -31.54 -15.99 14.07
C ASP A 406 -32.12 -15.14 15.21
N SER A 407 -33.27 -14.51 14.99
CA SER A 407 -33.95 -13.77 16.07
C SER A 407 -34.61 -14.71 17.08
N ALA A 408 -34.49 -14.39 18.37
CA ALA A 408 -35.02 -15.20 19.46
C ALA A 408 -35.75 -14.37 20.53
N ASP A 409 -36.55 -15.05 21.34
CA ASP A 409 -37.09 -14.45 22.56
C ASP A 409 -35.97 -14.45 23.62
N HIS A 410 -35.79 -13.34 24.34
CA HIS A 410 -34.78 -13.20 25.38
C HIS A 410 -35.42 -12.75 26.70
N SER A 411 -34.97 -13.36 27.80
CA SER A 411 -35.40 -12.94 29.14
C SER A 411 -34.61 -11.72 29.62
N ALA A 412 -35.21 -10.94 30.51
CA ALA A 412 -34.54 -9.88 31.23
C ALA A 412 -33.25 -10.40 31.89
N SER A 413 -32.28 -9.50 32.03
CA SER A 413 -30.94 -9.74 32.59
C SER A 413 -30.03 -10.64 31.76
N VAL A 414 -30.42 -11.05 30.55
CA VAL A 414 -29.48 -11.65 29.58
C VAL A 414 -28.40 -10.64 29.24
N GLU A 415 -27.16 -11.12 29.15
CA GLU A 415 -26.01 -10.31 28.78
C GLU A 415 -26.15 -9.76 27.37
N MET A 416 -25.77 -8.49 27.23
CA MET A 416 -25.67 -7.80 25.95
C MET A 416 -24.24 -7.27 25.79
N ILE A 417 -23.64 -7.48 24.62
CA ILE A 417 -22.27 -7.06 24.30
C ILE A 417 -22.31 -6.16 23.07
N GLY A 418 -21.72 -4.98 23.16
CA GLY A 418 -21.57 -4.06 22.05
C GLY A 418 -20.39 -4.46 21.17
N LEU A 419 -20.64 -4.85 19.92
CA LEU A 419 -19.63 -5.33 18.99
C LEU A 419 -19.13 -4.22 18.07
N TYR A 420 -17.88 -4.35 17.65
CA TYR A 420 -17.34 -3.60 16.51
C TYR A 420 -17.57 -4.36 15.20
N CYS A 421 -18.04 -3.66 14.17
CA CYS A 421 -18.16 -4.18 12.81
C CYS A 421 -17.55 -3.21 11.81
N SER A 422 -16.44 -3.60 11.17
CA SER A 422 -15.75 -2.76 10.20
C SER A 422 -16.50 -2.66 8.88
N TYR A 423 -16.67 -1.44 8.39
CA TYR A 423 -17.38 -1.09 7.15
C TYR A 423 -18.79 -1.69 7.05
N GLY A 424 -19.39 -2.06 8.19
CA GLY A 424 -20.65 -2.79 8.29
C GLY A 424 -20.63 -4.16 7.61
N ARG A 425 -19.46 -4.82 7.57
CA ARG A 425 -19.24 -6.08 6.80
C ARG A 425 -18.42 -7.15 7.51
N ASN A 426 -17.55 -6.79 8.47
CA ASN A 426 -16.66 -7.75 9.12
C ASN A 426 -16.54 -7.46 10.61
N TYR A 427 -16.72 -8.48 11.43
CA TYR A 427 -16.30 -8.47 12.82
C TYR A 427 -14.78 -8.63 12.91
N ILE A 428 -14.22 -8.33 14.07
CA ILE A 428 -12.78 -8.41 14.34
C ILE A 428 -12.54 -9.06 15.71
N PRO A 429 -11.40 -9.74 15.92
CA PRO A 429 -11.05 -10.27 17.24
C PRO A 429 -10.84 -9.13 18.24
N ALA A 430 -11.12 -9.39 19.53
CA ALA A 430 -10.66 -8.52 20.59
C ALA A 430 -9.12 -8.37 20.56
N TYR A 431 -8.60 -7.25 21.05
CA TYR A 431 -7.16 -7.11 21.26
C TYR A 431 -6.79 -7.82 22.57
N ASP A 432 -6.48 -9.10 22.47
CA ASP A 432 -6.29 -10.03 23.59
C ASP A 432 -5.01 -10.87 23.46
N LEU A 433 -4.02 -10.40 22.68
CA LEU A 433 -2.76 -11.12 22.47
C LEU A 433 -2.10 -11.53 23.80
N ASP A 434 -1.47 -12.71 23.81
CA ASP A 434 -0.83 -13.34 24.98
C ASP A 434 -1.76 -13.78 26.11
N GLU A 435 -3.07 -13.55 26.00
CA GLU A 435 -4.06 -14.12 26.92
C GLU A 435 -4.27 -15.63 26.64
N PRO A 436 -4.52 -16.47 27.67
CA PRO A 436 -4.64 -17.92 27.49
C PRO A 436 -5.73 -18.41 26.52
N ASP A 437 -6.73 -17.58 26.21
CA ASP A 437 -7.85 -17.87 25.30
C ASP A 437 -8.01 -16.75 24.26
N SER A 438 -6.88 -16.23 23.76
CA SER A 438 -6.84 -15.15 22.78
C SER A 438 -7.37 -15.58 21.41
N LEU A 439 -8.43 -14.93 20.94
CA LEU A 439 -8.90 -15.12 19.57
C LEU A 439 -7.93 -14.47 18.57
N MET A 440 -7.30 -13.34 18.91
CA MET A 440 -6.35 -12.69 18.02
C MET A 440 -5.11 -13.57 17.75
N ASP A 441 -4.57 -14.23 18.77
CA ASP A 441 -3.45 -15.18 18.60
C ASP A 441 -3.87 -16.43 17.83
N GLU A 442 -5.08 -16.95 18.07
CA GLU A 442 -5.65 -18.05 17.28
C GLU A 442 -5.72 -17.67 15.79
N LEU A 443 -6.22 -16.47 15.49
CA LEU A 443 -6.28 -15.92 14.13
C LEU A 443 -4.91 -15.50 13.56
N ALA A 444 -3.90 -15.25 14.38
CA ALA A 444 -2.55 -15.05 13.87
C ALA A 444 -1.91 -16.40 13.49
N LEU A 445 -1.98 -17.36 14.41
CA LEU A 445 -1.35 -18.67 14.29
C LEU A 445 -1.94 -19.49 13.14
N GLU A 446 -3.26 -19.55 12.99
CA GLU A 446 -3.86 -20.36 11.91
C GLU A 446 -3.50 -19.80 10.51
N TYR A 447 -3.27 -18.49 10.37
CA TYR A 447 -2.95 -17.87 9.09
C TYR A 447 -1.47 -18.06 8.79
N ALA A 448 -0.61 -17.87 9.78
CA ALA A 448 0.81 -18.22 9.67
C ALA A 448 1.01 -19.72 9.39
N THR A 449 0.20 -20.60 9.99
CA THR A 449 0.22 -22.04 9.70
C THR A 449 -0.18 -22.30 8.25
N PHE A 450 -1.22 -21.64 7.75
CA PHE A 450 -1.62 -21.71 6.35
C PHE A 450 -0.51 -21.23 5.40
N VAL A 451 0.14 -20.11 5.73
CA VAL A 451 1.32 -19.58 5.01
C VAL A 451 2.47 -20.59 4.98
N ASN A 452 2.83 -21.14 6.15
CA ASN A 452 3.94 -22.10 6.30
C ASN A 452 3.67 -23.41 5.55
N GLU A 453 2.46 -23.95 5.63
CA GLU A 453 2.11 -25.17 4.92
C GLU A 453 2.15 -24.99 3.40
N LEU A 454 1.69 -23.84 2.89
CA LEU A 454 1.75 -23.52 1.46
C LEU A 454 3.12 -23.00 1.00
N GLN A 455 4.01 -22.65 1.92
CA GLN A 455 5.32 -22.04 1.62
C GLN A 455 5.16 -20.78 0.74
N LEU A 456 4.24 -19.89 1.12
CA LEU A 456 3.97 -18.67 0.35
C LEU A 456 5.19 -17.74 0.36
N GLY A 457 5.57 -17.19 -0.79
CA GLY A 457 6.69 -16.24 -0.88
C GLY A 457 6.32 -14.79 -0.50
N HIS A 458 5.06 -14.54 -0.13
CA HIS A 458 4.57 -13.19 0.12
C HIS A 458 3.39 -13.15 1.11
N LEU A 459 3.42 -12.17 2.01
CA LEU A 459 2.31 -11.80 2.89
C LEU A 459 1.65 -10.50 2.41
N HIS A 460 0.39 -10.58 1.99
CA HIS A 460 -0.38 -9.41 1.58
C HIS A 460 -1.56 -9.18 2.52
N PHE A 461 -1.70 -7.95 3.04
CA PHE A 461 -2.84 -7.55 3.87
C PHE A 461 -3.46 -6.27 3.33
N ASP A 462 -4.57 -6.42 2.62
CA ASP A 462 -5.45 -5.32 2.24
C ASP A 462 -6.45 -5.00 3.37
N GLY A 463 -6.88 -3.75 3.45
CA GLY A 463 -7.77 -3.23 4.48
C GLY A 463 -7.32 -3.45 5.94
N PRO A 464 -6.03 -3.38 6.33
CA PRO A 464 -5.61 -3.67 7.70
C PRO A 464 -6.12 -2.67 8.72
N GLU A 465 -6.60 -1.50 8.28
CA GLU A 465 -7.23 -0.50 9.14
C GLU A 465 -8.53 -0.97 9.82
N ILE A 466 -9.10 -2.12 9.42
CA ILE A 466 -10.26 -2.72 10.10
C ILE A 466 -9.97 -3.08 11.57
N HIS A 467 -8.70 -3.22 11.95
CA HIS A 467 -8.30 -3.60 13.31
C HIS A 467 -8.07 -2.40 14.25
N ARG A 468 -8.36 -1.17 13.81
CA ARG A 468 -8.01 0.08 14.53
C ARG A 468 -8.92 0.40 15.72
N ILE A 469 -9.13 -0.56 16.61
CA ILE A 469 -9.70 -0.32 17.95
C ILE A 469 -8.72 0.54 18.74
N HIS A 470 -7.43 0.20 18.67
CA HIS A 470 -6.32 1.09 19.01
C HIS A 470 -5.35 1.22 17.83
N PRO A 471 -4.55 2.30 17.78
CA PRO A 471 -3.67 2.57 16.63
C PRO A 471 -2.55 1.53 16.40
N TRP A 472 -2.15 0.79 17.43
CA TRP A 472 -1.08 -0.23 17.34
C TRP A 472 -1.55 -1.65 17.07
N VAL A 473 -2.84 -1.97 17.30
CA VAL A 473 -3.40 -3.33 17.13
C VAL A 473 -3.08 -3.91 15.75
N GLU A 474 -3.20 -3.06 14.72
CA GLU A 474 -2.90 -3.41 13.35
C GLU A 474 -1.46 -3.92 13.18
N ARG A 475 -0.47 -3.23 13.77
CA ARG A 475 0.93 -3.68 13.71
C ARG A 475 1.13 -4.94 14.53
N ASP A 476 0.62 -4.96 15.75
CA ASP A 476 0.85 -6.08 16.67
C ASP A 476 0.31 -7.40 16.11
N LEU A 477 -0.85 -7.37 15.46
CA LEU A 477 -1.40 -8.53 14.76
C LEU A 477 -0.50 -9.00 13.61
N LEU A 478 -0.03 -8.09 12.77
CA LEU A 478 0.82 -8.44 11.62
C LEU A 478 2.22 -8.91 12.05
N ASP A 479 2.79 -8.27 13.08
CA ASP A 479 4.03 -8.69 13.72
C ASP A 479 3.83 -10.09 14.34
N ARG A 480 2.72 -10.33 15.06
CA ARG A 480 2.39 -11.66 15.61
C ARG A 480 2.30 -12.74 14.52
N ILE A 481 1.65 -12.46 13.40
CA ILE A 481 1.60 -13.39 12.25
C ILE A 481 3.02 -13.70 11.76
N TYR A 482 3.84 -12.67 11.53
CA TYR A 482 5.21 -12.86 11.05
C TYR A 482 6.08 -13.64 12.04
N SER A 483 5.87 -13.48 13.35
CA SER A 483 6.58 -14.24 14.39
C SER A 483 6.38 -15.75 14.31
N TYR A 484 5.30 -16.20 13.66
CA TYR A 484 5.00 -17.61 13.43
C TYR A 484 5.45 -18.12 12.06
N VAL A 485 5.89 -17.24 11.15
CA VAL A 485 6.34 -17.62 9.80
C VAL A 485 7.80 -18.11 9.84
N ASP A 486 8.09 -19.25 9.23
CA ASP A 486 9.37 -19.96 9.38
C ASP A 486 10.32 -19.86 8.17
N HIS A 487 9.96 -19.08 7.16
CA HIS A 487 10.72 -18.89 5.94
C HIS A 487 10.65 -17.43 5.45
N PRO A 488 11.62 -16.96 4.64
CA PRO A 488 11.58 -15.62 4.10
C PRO A 488 10.31 -15.35 3.29
N THR A 489 9.65 -14.23 3.57
CA THR A 489 8.47 -13.77 2.83
C THR A 489 8.62 -12.29 2.49
N THR A 490 8.35 -11.91 1.25
CA THR A 490 8.10 -10.49 0.97
C THR A 490 6.78 -10.04 1.61
N SER A 491 6.55 -8.73 1.75
CA SER A 491 5.27 -8.28 2.29
C SER A 491 4.80 -6.96 1.73
N SER A 492 3.49 -6.80 1.75
CA SER A 492 2.84 -5.54 1.43
C SER A 492 1.52 -5.40 2.19
N ARG A 493 1.23 -4.16 2.54
CA ARG A 493 -0.09 -3.62 2.89
C ARG A 493 -0.35 -2.44 1.97
N VAL A 494 -1.58 -1.96 1.87
CA VAL A 494 -1.89 -0.85 0.93
C VAL A 494 -0.91 0.32 1.12
N GLY A 495 -0.16 0.61 0.04
CA GLY A 495 0.82 1.69 -0.06
C GLY A 495 2.16 1.52 0.65
N ARG A 496 2.47 0.40 1.33
CA ARG A 496 3.76 0.20 2.05
C ARG A 496 4.01 -1.26 2.47
N SER A 497 5.19 -1.55 2.99
CA SER A 497 5.48 -2.85 3.61
C SER A 497 5.00 -2.95 5.06
N ILE A 498 5.04 -4.17 5.60
CA ILE A 498 4.71 -4.46 7.00
C ILE A 498 5.93 -4.18 7.87
N SER A 499 5.74 -3.57 9.04
CA SER A 499 6.83 -3.23 9.97
C SER A 499 7.68 -4.44 10.39
N ALA A 500 7.06 -5.62 10.55
CA ALA A 500 7.69 -6.89 10.89
C ALA A 500 8.82 -7.31 9.95
N HIS A 501 8.69 -7.01 8.65
CA HIS A 501 9.66 -7.37 7.61
C HIS A 501 10.86 -6.43 7.63
N PHE A 502 11.59 -6.45 8.73
CA PHE A 502 12.72 -5.55 8.96
C PHE A 502 13.86 -5.77 7.96
N GLU A 503 13.92 -6.92 7.29
CA GLU A 503 14.83 -7.22 6.18
C GLU A 503 14.79 -6.14 5.10
N GLN A 504 13.61 -5.53 4.85
CA GLN A 504 13.46 -4.50 3.82
C GLN A 504 14.16 -3.18 4.15
N ALA A 505 14.62 -2.98 5.39
CA ALA A 505 15.43 -1.83 5.77
C ALA A 505 16.92 -2.00 5.45
N PHE A 506 17.39 -3.24 5.24
CA PHE A 506 18.78 -3.56 4.98
C PHE A 506 19.17 -3.20 3.55
N SER A 507 20.43 -2.83 3.35
CA SER A 507 20.93 -2.21 2.11
C SER A 507 20.67 -3.06 0.86
N ALA A 508 20.87 -4.37 0.95
CA ALA A 508 20.65 -5.30 -0.18
C ALA A 508 19.20 -5.39 -0.65
N VAL A 509 18.23 -5.01 0.19
CA VAL A 509 16.79 -5.05 -0.13
C VAL A 509 16.26 -3.64 -0.37
N ARG A 510 16.56 -2.71 0.54
CA ARG A 510 16.15 -1.30 0.47
C ARG A 510 16.60 -0.61 -0.82
N ASP A 511 17.82 -0.91 -1.27
CA ASP A 511 18.40 -0.26 -2.45
C ASP A 511 17.96 -0.94 -3.77
N ASP A 512 17.28 -2.09 -3.68
CA ASP A 512 16.67 -2.78 -4.81
C ASP A 512 15.19 -2.36 -4.95
N ARG A 513 14.92 -1.48 -5.92
CA ARG A 513 13.57 -0.97 -6.17
C ARG A 513 12.56 -2.02 -6.68
N SER A 514 12.98 -3.26 -6.94
CA SER A 514 12.01 -4.33 -7.25
C SER A 514 11.14 -4.70 -6.04
N TYR A 515 11.58 -4.36 -4.82
CA TYR A 515 10.82 -4.51 -3.58
C TYR A 515 9.83 -3.37 -3.32
N ASP A 516 9.88 -2.30 -4.13
CA ASP A 516 8.94 -1.19 -3.99
C ASP A 516 7.49 -1.67 -4.18
N TYR A 517 6.58 -0.93 -3.56
CA TYR A 517 5.16 -1.28 -3.55
C TYR A 517 4.58 -1.33 -4.97
N PHE A 518 4.85 -0.29 -5.75
CA PHE A 518 4.35 -0.14 -7.12
C PHE A 518 5.09 -1.06 -8.09
N SER A 519 4.32 -1.79 -8.91
CA SER A 519 4.79 -2.59 -10.03
C SER A 519 4.89 -1.74 -11.31
N LEU A 520 5.56 -2.30 -12.31
CA LEU A 520 5.36 -1.93 -13.70
C LEU A 520 4.20 -2.79 -14.21
N GLU A 521 3.01 -2.22 -14.28
CA GLU A 521 1.81 -2.95 -14.72
C GLU A 521 1.76 -3.02 -16.25
N ILE A 522 2.01 -4.22 -16.78
CA ILE A 522 1.74 -4.57 -18.17
C ILE A 522 0.31 -5.12 -18.20
N GLY A 523 -0.64 -4.23 -18.46
CA GLY A 523 -2.06 -4.53 -18.45
C GLY A 523 -2.63 -5.05 -19.77
N ILE A 524 -3.52 -6.05 -19.70
CA ILE A 524 -4.43 -6.43 -20.78
C ILE A 524 -5.86 -6.55 -20.28
N ARG A 525 -6.84 -5.94 -20.96
CA ARG A 525 -8.26 -6.01 -20.60
C ARG A 525 -9.11 -6.10 -21.85
N LEU A 526 -10.15 -6.93 -21.83
CA LEU A 526 -11.16 -6.98 -22.87
C LEU A 526 -12.08 -5.73 -22.84
N ASP A 527 -12.85 -5.54 -23.90
CA ASP A 527 -13.90 -4.51 -23.94
C ASP A 527 -15.00 -4.86 -22.94
N GLU A 528 -15.30 -3.92 -22.05
CA GLU A 528 -16.44 -3.99 -21.13
C GLU A 528 -17.51 -3.02 -21.64
N PRO A 529 -18.60 -3.52 -22.26
CA PRO A 529 -19.66 -2.66 -22.79
C PRO A 529 -20.19 -1.72 -21.70
N ASP A 530 -20.30 -0.44 -22.03
CA ASP A 530 -20.72 0.66 -21.14
C ASP A 530 -19.73 1.05 -20.02
N ASN A 531 -18.51 0.49 -20.00
CA ASN A 531 -17.49 0.84 -19.00
C ASN A 531 -16.17 1.34 -19.63
N LEU A 532 -15.35 0.42 -20.17
CA LEU A 532 -14.03 0.74 -20.70
C LEU A 532 -13.71 -0.09 -21.95
N PRO A 533 -13.07 0.50 -22.97
CA PRO A 533 -12.58 -0.26 -24.10
C PRO A 533 -11.45 -1.22 -23.72
N ALA A 534 -11.24 -2.21 -24.59
CA ALA A 534 -10.07 -3.07 -24.55
C ALA A 534 -8.77 -2.24 -24.64
N THR A 535 -7.76 -2.65 -23.86
CA THR A 535 -6.48 -1.94 -23.76
C THR A 535 -5.66 -2.05 -25.05
N SER A 536 -5.12 -0.92 -25.52
CA SER A 536 -4.13 -0.89 -26.59
C SER A 536 -2.69 -1.01 -26.04
N LEU A 537 -1.70 -1.18 -26.93
CA LEU A 537 -0.29 -1.10 -26.52
C LEU A 537 0.10 0.28 -25.96
N LEU A 538 -0.59 1.36 -26.37
CA LEU A 538 -0.36 2.69 -25.80
C LEU A 538 -0.85 2.77 -24.35
N ASP A 539 -2.00 2.16 -24.04
CA ASP A 539 -2.51 2.06 -22.66
C ASP A 539 -1.52 1.36 -21.74
N THR A 540 -1.08 0.18 -22.18
CA THR A 540 -0.15 -0.65 -21.44
C THR A 540 1.18 0.07 -21.24
N SER A 541 1.72 0.69 -22.29
CA SER A 541 3.01 1.39 -22.22
C SER A 541 2.95 2.62 -21.32
N PHE A 542 1.84 3.38 -21.35
CA PHE A 542 1.64 4.51 -20.45
C PHE A 542 1.54 4.07 -18.98
N HIS A 543 0.88 2.95 -18.69
CA HIS A 543 0.82 2.43 -17.33
C HIS A 543 2.22 2.07 -16.80
N VAL A 544 3.05 1.43 -17.63
CA VAL A 544 4.46 1.16 -17.26
C VAL A 544 5.24 2.45 -17.04
N GLN A 545 5.04 3.46 -17.89
CA GLN A 545 5.66 4.78 -17.74
C GLN A 545 5.31 5.42 -16.39
N GLU A 546 4.05 5.37 -15.95
CA GLU A 546 3.67 5.81 -14.60
C GLU A 546 4.34 4.96 -13.52
N GLY A 547 4.33 3.63 -13.67
CA GLY A 547 4.97 2.71 -12.71
C GLY A 547 6.44 3.06 -12.46
N VAL A 548 7.18 3.43 -13.52
CA VAL A 548 8.57 3.89 -13.41
C VAL A 548 8.66 5.19 -12.59
N MET A 549 7.75 6.15 -12.82
CA MET A 549 7.70 7.43 -12.10
C MET A 549 7.27 7.30 -10.64
N LEU A 550 6.54 6.24 -10.30
CA LEU A 550 6.21 5.85 -8.94
C LEU A 550 7.32 5.04 -8.25
N GLY A 551 8.45 4.82 -8.94
CA GLY A 551 9.63 4.13 -8.41
C GLY A 551 9.69 2.64 -8.74
N GLY A 552 8.62 2.07 -9.33
CA GLY A 552 8.52 0.63 -9.58
C GLY A 552 9.61 0.09 -10.51
N ARG A 553 10.10 -1.12 -10.19
CA ARG A 553 11.03 -1.90 -11.05
C ARG A 553 10.60 -3.35 -11.22
N ARG A 554 9.37 -3.69 -10.82
CA ARG A 554 8.87 -5.06 -10.83
C ARG A 554 7.82 -5.25 -11.93
N PRO A 555 8.14 -5.94 -13.04
CA PRO A 555 7.16 -6.24 -14.08
C PRO A 555 6.03 -7.13 -13.54
N GLN A 556 4.80 -6.73 -13.80
CA GLN A 556 3.59 -7.48 -13.46
C GLN A 556 2.70 -7.57 -14.69
N PHE A 557 2.38 -8.79 -15.12
CA PHE A 557 1.40 -9.02 -16.18
C PHE A 557 0.02 -9.28 -15.55
N THR A 558 -0.94 -8.40 -15.84
CA THR A 558 -2.23 -8.37 -15.15
C THR A 558 -3.35 -7.81 -16.03
N VAL A 559 -4.58 -7.81 -15.50
CA VAL A 559 -5.64 -6.93 -15.96
C VAL A 559 -5.52 -5.60 -15.19
N PRO A 560 -5.46 -4.43 -15.85
CA PRO A 560 -5.28 -3.12 -15.21
C PRO A 560 -6.62 -2.61 -14.62
N GLN A 561 -7.22 -3.43 -13.76
CA GLN A 561 -8.48 -3.17 -13.07
C GLN A 561 -8.44 -3.83 -11.70
N SER A 562 -8.80 -3.06 -10.68
CA SER A 562 -8.74 -3.51 -9.30
C SER A 562 -9.56 -4.78 -9.08
N GLY A 563 -8.89 -5.83 -8.60
CA GLY A 563 -9.50 -7.12 -8.27
C GLY A 563 -9.70 -8.10 -9.43
N TYR A 564 -9.22 -7.77 -10.64
CA TYR A 564 -9.25 -8.64 -11.81
C TYR A 564 -7.84 -9.14 -12.15
N ALA A 565 -7.77 -10.26 -12.87
CA ALA A 565 -6.51 -10.88 -13.26
C ALA A 565 -6.66 -11.63 -14.59
N ILE A 566 -5.55 -12.08 -15.18
CA ILE A 566 -5.56 -12.70 -16.50
C ILE A 566 -6.25 -14.05 -16.42
N SER A 567 -7.34 -14.21 -17.17
CA SER A 567 -8.03 -15.48 -17.36
C SER A 567 -7.79 -16.04 -18.76
N GLN A 568 -8.36 -17.22 -19.05
CA GLN A 568 -8.33 -17.77 -20.41
C GLN A 568 -9.04 -16.86 -21.42
N GLU A 569 -10.03 -16.08 -20.99
CA GLU A 569 -10.73 -15.15 -21.87
C GLU A 569 -9.78 -14.07 -22.39
N GLU A 570 -8.96 -13.45 -21.54
CA GLU A 570 -7.96 -12.47 -21.99
C GLU A 570 -6.93 -13.10 -22.96
N VAL A 571 -6.53 -14.36 -22.72
CA VAL A 571 -5.55 -15.08 -23.56
C VAL A 571 -6.11 -15.38 -24.94
N GLU A 572 -7.36 -15.84 -25.03
CA GLU A 572 -7.99 -16.27 -26.29
C GLU A 572 -8.64 -15.11 -27.05
N ASP A 573 -9.16 -14.12 -26.32
CA ASP A 573 -10.03 -13.09 -26.86
C ASP A 573 -9.42 -11.72 -27.05
N HIS A 574 -8.27 -11.42 -26.46
CA HIS A 574 -7.58 -10.15 -26.73
C HIS A 574 -6.63 -10.28 -27.93
N GLY A 575 -6.89 -9.55 -29.01
CA GLY A 575 -6.13 -9.67 -30.26
C GLY A 575 -4.68 -9.19 -30.19
N LEU A 576 -4.33 -8.37 -29.19
CA LEU A 576 -2.95 -7.93 -28.91
C LEU A 576 -2.25 -8.73 -27.81
N PHE A 577 -2.82 -9.87 -27.36
CA PHE A 577 -2.27 -10.63 -26.23
C PHE A 577 -0.77 -10.95 -26.37
N ASN A 578 -0.38 -11.45 -27.55
CA ASN A 578 1.02 -11.81 -27.79
C ASN A 578 1.94 -10.59 -27.79
N ASP A 579 1.52 -9.46 -28.37
CA ASP A 579 2.33 -8.23 -28.39
C ASP A 579 2.52 -7.68 -26.97
N THR A 580 1.45 -7.71 -26.15
CA THR A 580 1.52 -7.32 -24.74
C THR A 580 2.37 -8.28 -23.91
N LEU A 581 2.31 -9.59 -24.19
CA LEU A 581 3.18 -10.57 -23.56
C LEU A 581 4.65 -10.33 -23.94
N GLU A 582 4.96 -10.04 -25.21
CA GLU A 582 6.32 -9.67 -25.64
C GLU A 582 6.81 -8.41 -24.93
N LEU A 583 5.96 -7.41 -24.73
CA LEU A 583 6.27 -6.22 -23.93
C LEU A 583 6.57 -6.58 -22.46
N PHE A 584 5.79 -7.46 -21.84
CA PHE A 584 6.07 -7.98 -20.50
C PHE A 584 7.45 -8.63 -20.42
N LEU A 585 7.80 -9.50 -21.39
CA LEU A 585 9.10 -10.15 -21.44
C LEU A 585 10.25 -9.15 -21.62
N ALA A 586 10.06 -8.12 -22.44
CA ALA A 586 11.05 -7.05 -22.58
C ALA A 586 11.29 -6.32 -21.25
N TRP A 587 10.23 -6.05 -20.49
CA TRP A 587 10.36 -5.43 -19.17
C TRP A 587 10.97 -6.35 -18.10
N ILE A 588 10.84 -7.67 -18.22
CA ILE A 588 11.59 -8.62 -17.37
C ILE A 588 13.10 -8.44 -17.55
N GLU A 589 13.57 -8.18 -18.78
CA GLU A 589 14.98 -7.94 -19.05
C GLU A 589 15.44 -6.55 -18.57
N ILE A 590 14.65 -5.51 -18.85
CA ILE A 590 15.07 -4.11 -18.66
C ILE A 590 14.88 -3.63 -17.23
N ALA A 591 13.74 -3.92 -16.59
CA ALA A 591 13.39 -3.29 -15.32
C ALA A 591 14.45 -3.47 -14.21
N PRO A 592 15.11 -4.64 -14.06
CA PRO A 592 16.17 -4.82 -13.05
C PRO A 592 17.43 -3.99 -13.30
N VAL A 593 17.65 -3.53 -14.53
CA VAL A 593 18.86 -2.80 -14.97
C VAL A 593 18.54 -1.41 -15.52
N LEU A 594 17.31 -0.92 -15.30
CA LEU A 594 16.87 0.39 -15.78
C LEU A 594 17.75 1.49 -15.18
N HIS A 595 18.41 2.27 -16.05
CA HIS A 595 19.35 3.29 -15.63
C HIS A 595 18.61 4.57 -15.22
N GLU A 596 19.14 5.34 -14.27
CA GLU A 596 18.48 6.58 -13.82
C GLU A 596 18.42 7.65 -14.94
N ASP A 597 19.35 7.65 -15.90
CA ASP A 597 19.25 8.53 -17.08
C ASP A 597 18.01 8.17 -17.96
N ASP A 598 17.62 6.89 -18.00
CA ASP A 598 16.40 6.47 -18.71
C ASP A 598 15.14 6.93 -17.96
N VAL A 599 15.19 6.96 -16.63
CA VAL A 599 14.12 7.48 -15.77
C VAL A 599 14.00 9.00 -15.92
N ASP A 600 15.13 9.71 -15.91
CA ASP A 600 15.19 11.16 -16.14
C ASP A 600 14.65 11.51 -17.53
N TYR A 601 14.90 10.66 -18.54
CA TYR A 601 14.31 10.82 -19.87
C TYR A 601 12.78 10.70 -19.82
N ILE A 602 12.24 9.68 -19.15
CA ILE A 602 10.80 9.50 -18.95
C ILE A 602 10.18 10.72 -18.23
N ASP A 603 10.83 11.22 -17.18
CA ASP A 603 10.36 12.38 -16.39
C ASP A 603 10.18 13.64 -17.26
N THR A 604 10.94 13.80 -18.36
CA THR A 604 10.78 14.94 -19.27
C THR A 604 9.41 15.02 -19.96
N PHE A 605 8.67 13.91 -19.99
CA PHE A 605 7.33 13.81 -20.58
C PHE A 605 6.21 13.76 -19.53
N MET A 606 6.55 13.57 -18.26
CA MET A 606 5.59 13.27 -17.20
C MET A 606 5.29 14.49 -16.34
N GLU A 607 4.01 14.74 -16.08
CA GLU A 607 3.56 15.76 -15.13
C GLU A 607 2.76 15.09 -14.02
N ARG A 608 2.99 15.49 -12.76
CA ARG A 608 2.17 14.99 -11.66
C ARG A 608 0.79 15.65 -11.68
N THR A 609 -0.25 14.82 -11.70
CA THR A 609 -1.64 15.31 -11.69
C THR A 609 -1.93 16.07 -10.39
N THR A 610 -2.45 17.29 -10.52
CA THR A 610 -2.67 18.17 -9.36
C THR A 610 -3.61 17.53 -8.35
N GLY A 611 -3.18 17.40 -7.10
CA GLY A 611 -3.98 16.80 -6.03
C GLY A 611 -4.06 15.28 -6.06
N SER A 612 -3.25 14.62 -6.91
CA SER A 612 -3.21 13.17 -7.06
C SER A 612 -1.79 12.62 -6.84
N ASN A 613 -1.70 11.32 -6.59
CA ASN A 613 -0.44 10.57 -6.61
C ASN A 613 -0.08 10.06 -8.01
N HIS A 614 -0.98 10.21 -8.97
CA HIS A 614 -0.79 9.77 -10.35
C HIS A 614 -0.13 10.83 -11.24
N TYR A 615 0.41 10.37 -12.36
CA TYR A 615 1.00 11.22 -13.40
C TYR A 615 0.09 11.29 -14.63
N GLN A 616 0.36 12.30 -15.45
CA GLN A 616 -0.27 12.52 -16.75
C GLN A 616 0.77 12.86 -17.81
N SER A 617 0.47 12.58 -19.07
CA SER A 617 1.35 12.89 -20.20
C SER A 617 0.56 13.03 -21.51
N GLU A 618 1.08 13.81 -22.46
CA GLU A 618 0.61 13.79 -23.84
C GLU A 618 1.32 12.71 -24.69
N TYR A 619 2.53 12.32 -24.26
CA TYR A 619 3.38 11.31 -24.89
C TYR A 619 3.29 9.96 -24.16
N VAL A 620 3.30 8.88 -24.95
CA VAL A 620 3.54 7.52 -24.48
C VAL A 620 4.87 7.05 -25.05
N LEU A 621 5.76 6.53 -24.21
CA LEU A 621 7.04 6.01 -24.63
C LEU A 621 6.91 4.52 -24.98
N LEU A 622 6.92 4.20 -26.28
CA LEU A 622 6.86 2.82 -26.75
C LEU A 622 8.23 2.16 -26.65
N LEU A 623 8.32 1.04 -25.94
CA LEU A 623 9.52 0.24 -25.84
C LEU A 623 9.62 -0.72 -27.03
N SER A 624 10.74 -0.68 -27.75
CA SER A 624 11.01 -1.61 -28.86
C SER A 624 12.51 -1.89 -28.99
N ARG A 625 12.91 -2.65 -30.02
CA ARG A 625 14.32 -2.85 -30.37
C ARG A 625 14.63 -2.24 -31.74
N ASN A 626 15.72 -1.49 -31.82
CA ASN A 626 16.20 -0.93 -33.08
C ASN A 626 16.87 -2.00 -33.97
N THR A 627 17.34 -1.61 -35.16
CA THR A 627 18.00 -2.54 -36.11
C THR A 627 19.31 -3.18 -35.60
N ASN A 628 19.94 -2.61 -34.58
CA ASN A 628 21.12 -3.19 -33.93
C ASN A 628 20.75 -4.17 -32.81
N GLY A 629 19.47 -4.24 -32.43
CA GLY A 629 18.96 -5.03 -31.33
C GLY A 629 18.93 -4.30 -29.99
N ASP A 630 19.33 -3.03 -29.94
CA ASP A 630 19.30 -2.23 -28.71
C ASP A 630 17.86 -1.83 -28.38
N TYR A 631 17.51 -1.83 -27.10
CA TYR A 631 16.25 -1.29 -26.63
C TYR A 631 16.20 0.23 -26.82
N VAL A 632 15.07 0.70 -27.33
CA VAL A 632 14.79 2.12 -27.55
C VAL A 632 13.42 2.50 -27.01
N PHE A 633 13.27 3.74 -26.56
CA PHE A 633 11.98 4.39 -26.42
C PHE A 633 11.71 5.21 -27.67
N THR A 634 10.56 4.98 -28.30
CA THR A 634 10.02 5.84 -29.34
C THR A 634 8.92 6.71 -28.70
N PRO A 635 9.13 8.03 -28.58
CA PRO A 635 8.09 8.91 -28.06
C PRO A 635 6.91 8.99 -29.02
N THR A 636 5.73 8.62 -28.57
CA THR A 636 4.50 8.60 -29.38
C THR A 636 3.51 9.61 -28.82
N LEU A 637 3.24 10.66 -29.59
CA LEU A 637 2.34 11.74 -29.21
C LEU A 637 0.97 11.55 -29.86
N VAL A 638 -0.10 11.54 -29.05
CA VAL A 638 -1.46 11.75 -29.56
C VAL A 638 -1.69 13.27 -29.64
N LEU A 639 -1.70 13.79 -30.86
CA LEU A 639 -1.84 15.21 -31.14
C LEU A 639 -3.10 15.77 -30.47
N GLY A 640 -2.95 16.86 -29.72
CA GLY A 640 -4.06 17.59 -29.11
C GLY A 640 -4.57 18.73 -29.99
N GLN A 641 -5.84 19.07 -29.80
CA GLN A 641 -6.40 20.29 -30.36
C GLN A 641 -5.72 21.54 -29.76
N THR A 642 -5.43 22.52 -30.61
CA THR A 642 -4.88 23.84 -30.24
C THR A 642 -5.73 24.62 -29.21
N SER A 643 -6.98 24.19 -28.98
CA SER A 643 -7.85 24.73 -27.92
C SER A 643 -7.47 24.25 -26.51
N GLY A 644 -6.73 23.15 -26.39
CA GLY A 644 -6.40 22.50 -25.11
C GLY A 644 -7.58 21.75 -24.48
N VAL A 645 -8.57 21.33 -25.28
CA VAL A 645 -9.77 20.64 -24.78
C VAL A 645 -9.56 19.13 -24.57
N ASP A 646 -8.52 18.56 -25.17
CA ASP A 646 -8.26 17.13 -25.08
C ASP A 646 -7.40 16.86 -23.84
N ASP A 647 -7.91 16.04 -22.93
CA ASP A 647 -7.19 15.66 -21.71
C ASP A 647 -5.95 14.81 -22.05
N PRO A 648 -4.86 14.89 -21.24
CA PRO A 648 -3.71 14.01 -21.38
C PRO A 648 -4.07 12.56 -21.03
N TRP A 649 -3.14 11.65 -21.28
CA TRP A 649 -3.17 10.31 -20.67
C TRP A 649 -3.05 10.47 -19.15
N TYR A 650 -3.82 9.70 -18.39
CA TYR A 650 -3.71 9.64 -16.93
C TYR A 650 -4.21 8.29 -16.39
N ILE A 651 -3.92 7.99 -15.13
CA ILE A 651 -4.36 6.75 -14.48
C ILE A 651 -5.58 7.03 -13.58
N HIS A 652 -6.64 6.25 -13.80
CA HIS A 652 -7.76 6.14 -12.87
C HIS A 652 -7.50 4.99 -11.90
N GLN A 653 -7.46 5.27 -10.60
CA GLN A 653 -7.04 4.33 -9.55
C GLN A 653 -7.64 2.91 -9.68
N GLU A 654 -8.93 2.78 -9.97
CA GLU A 654 -9.60 1.46 -10.04
C GLU A 654 -9.70 0.88 -11.46
N LYS A 655 -9.31 1.64 -12.50
CA LYS A 655 -9.64 1.36 -13.91
C LYS A 655 -8.43 1.38 -14.87
N GLY A 656 -7.26 1.76 -14.36
CA GLY A 656 -6.02 1.84 -15.12
C GLY A 656 -5.96 3.07 -16.04
N SER A 657 -5.28 2.93 -17.17
CA SER A 657 -5.07 3.99 -18.16
C SER A 657 -6.38 4.56 -18.70
N VAL A 658 -6.45 5.88 -18.74
CA VAL A 658 -7.45 6.64 -19.48
C VAL A 658 -6.73 7.32 -20.65
N THR A 659 -7.21 7.02 -21.86
CA THR A 659 -6.54 7.40 -23.10
C THR A 659 -6.79 8.86 -23.46
N ARG A 660 -5.75 9.53 -23.97
CA ARG A 660 -5.92 10.77 -24.74
C ARG A 660 -6.58 10.44 -26.07
N LYS A 661 -7.67 11.15 -26.40
CA LYS A 661 -8.45 10.97 -27.64
C LYS A 661 -9.31 12.19 -27.94
N GLN A 662 -9.77 12.31 -29.19
CA GLN A 662 -10.80 13.25 -29.60
C GLN A 662 -12.12 12.54 -29.91
N ALA A 663 -13.22 13.02 -29.33
CA ALA A 663 -14.57 12.61 -29.73
C ALA A 663 -15.11 13.59 -30.80
N ILE A 664 -15.43 13.09 -31.99
CA ILE A 664 -15.82 13.89 -33.16
C ILE A 664 -16.97 13.25 -33.93
N VAL A 665 -17.61 14.04 -34.80
CA VAL A 665 -18.47 13.51 -35.87
C VAL A 665 -17.71 13.58 -37.19
N ALA A 666 -17.82 12.55 -38.03
CA ALA A 666 -17.25 12.57 -39.38
C ALA A 666 -17.68 13.85 -40.14
N GLY A 667 -16.70 14.58 -40.67
CA GLY A 667 -16.86 15.92 -41.26
C GLY A 667 -16.41 17.07 -40.36
N ASP A 668 -16.22 16.85 -39.06
CA ASP A 668 -15.67 17.84 -38.16
C ASP A 668 -14.21 18.18 -38.51
N THR A 669 -13.82 19.43 -38.27
CA THR A 669 -12.46 19.92 -38.47
C THR A 669 -11.74 20.09 -37.15
N LEU A 670 -10.67 19.34 -36.97
CA LEU A 670 -9.76 19.48 -35.84
C LEU A 670 -8.60 20.39 -36.22
N LEU A 671 -8.18 21.24 -35.29
CA LEU A 671 -6.96 22.04 -35.41
C LEU A 671 -5.93 21.46 -34.45
N LEU A 672 -5.10 20.54 -34.94
CA LEU A 672 -4.15 19.77 -34.15
C LEU A 672 -2.78 20.44 -34.16
N ASP A 673 -2.10 20.49 -33.02
CA ASP A 673 -0.76 21.05 -32.90
C ASP A 673 0.30 19.95 -32.92
N ASN A 674 1.20 19.98 -33.91
CA ASN A 674 2.30 19.04 -34.05
C ASN A 674 3.63 19.71 -33.60
N PRO A 675 4.15 19.39 -32.41
CA PRO A 675 5.44 19.92 -31.95
C PRO A 675 6.64 19.29 -32.68
N GLU A 676 6.45 18.15 -33.33
CA GLU A 676 7.52 17.39 -33.97
C GLU A 676 7.86 17.89 -35.38
N ALA A 677 8.96 17.36 -35.94
CA ALA A 677 9.30 17.56 -37.34
C ALA A 677 8.20 17.04 -38.27
N ALA A 678 8.16 17.60 -39.49
CA ALA A 678 7.18 17.19 -40.48
C ALA A 678 7.32 15.70 -40.83
N GLN A 679 6.21 14.96 -40.72
CA GLN A 679 6.18 13.50 -40.88
C GLN A 679 4.81 13.02 -41.35
N SER A 680 4.74 11.76 -41.79
CA SER A 680 3.46 11.15 -42.13
C SER A 680 2.62 10.96 -40.87
N LEU A 681 1.33 11.30 -40.97
CA LEU A 681 0.41 11.14 -39.85
C LEU A 681 0.02 9.66 -39.69
N GLN A 682 0.06 9.16 -38.46
CA GLN A 682 -0.52 7.87 -38.07
C GLN A 682 -1.88 8.10 -37.39
N PHE A 683 -2.74 7.09 -37.31
CA PHE A 683 -3.98 7.22 -36.55
C PHE A 683 -4.57 5.90 -36.06
N VAL A 684 -5.40 6.02 -35.02
CA VAL A 684 -6.42 5.06 -34.61
C VAL A 684 -7.78 5.76 -34.65
N ILE A 685 -8.75 5.15 -35.31
CA ILE A 685 -10.15 5.62 -35.34
C ILE A 685 -11.02 4.49 -34.84
N ARG A 686 -11.75 4.70 -33.74
CA ARG A 686 -12.83 3.83 -33.30
C ARG A 686 -14.15 4.45 -33.73
N VAL A 687 -15.04 3.64 -34.32
CA VAL A 687 -16.44 4.06 -34.48
C VAL A 687 -17.14 3.86 -33.14
N ASP A 688 -17.81 4.90 -32.62
CA ASP A 688 -18.48 4.84 -31.32
C ASP A 688 -19.37 3.58 -31.21
N GLN A 689 -19.38 2.92 -30.03
CA GLN A 689 -20.10 1.65 -29.85
C GLN A 689 -21.61 1.80 -30.12
N ASP A 690 -22.15 2.99 -29.86
CA ASP A 690 -23.57 3.32 -29.99
C ASP A 690 -23.88 3.99 -31.34
N ALA A 691 -22.88 4.11 -32.22
CA ALA A 691 -23.06 4.68 -33.54
C ALA A 691 -24.10 3.89 -34.35
N THR A 692 -25.10 4.61 -34.86
CA THR A 692 -26.15 4.02 -35.72
C THR A 692 -25.73 3.90 -37.19
N GLN A 693 -24.62 4.53 -37.55
CA GLN A 693 -24.05 4.58 -38.90
C GLN A 693 -22.66 3.94 -38.89
N VAL A 694 -22.27 3.36 -40.03
CA VAL A 694 -20.95 2.75 -40.21
C VAL A 694 -20.05 3.68 -41.02
N LEU A 695 -18.75 3.68 -40.74
CA LEU A 695 -17.79 4.49 -41.47
C LEU A 695 -17.40 3.77 -42.78
N THR A 696 -17.74 4.33 -43.93
CA THR A 696 -17.61 3.69 -45.26
C THR A 696 -16.63 4.46 -46.14
N ASN A 697 -15.62 3.77 -46.63
CA ASN A 697 -14.52 4.29 -47.45
C ASN A 697 -13.95 5.60 -46.88
N PRO A 698 -13.48 5.61 -45.62
CA PRO A 698 -13.07 6.84 -44.97
C PRO A 698 -11.91 7.53 -45.69
N SER A 699 -11.92 8.85 -45.67
CA SER A 699 -10.83 9.70 -46.15
C SER A 699 -10.39 10.64 -45.03
N ILE A 700 -9.11 10.62 -44.68
CA ILE A 700 -8.52 11.55 -43.74
C ILE A 700 -7.85 12.66 -44.55
N GLU A 701 -8.26 13.91 -44.34
CA GLU A 701 -7.74 15.08 -45.05
C GLU A 701 -6.93 15.99 -44.12
N ILE A 702 -5.80 16.50 -44.63
CA ILE A 702 -4.93 17.45 -43.96
C ILE A 702 -4.95 18.78 -44.74
N ASP A 703 -5.07 19.90 -44.02
CA ASP A 703 -5.00 21.28 -44.52
C ASP A 703 -5.92 21.53 -45.73
N GLY A 704 -7.19 21.15 -45.61
CA GLY A 704 -8.21 21.32 -46.65
C GLY A 704 -7.96 20.47 -47.90
N GLY A 705 -7.43 19.26 -47.72
CA GLY A 705 -7.20 18.27 -48.79
C GLY A 705 -5.88 18.44 -49.54
N THR A 706 -4.93 19.21 -49.00
CA THR A 706 -3.57 19.30 -49.58
C THR A 706 -2.77 18.02 -49.34
N GLY A 707 -3.03 17.36 -48.21
CA GLY A 707 -2.68 15.98 -47.94
C GLY A 707 -3.95 15.14 -47.75
N SER A 708 -3.96 13.90 -48.22
CA SER A 708 -5.08 12.99 -47.99
C SER A 708 -4.67 11.52 -47.96
N LEU A 709 -5.46 10.74 -47.23
CA LEU A 709 -5.38 9.30 -47.16
C LEU A 709 -6.78 8.72 -47.30
N ALA A 710 -7.00 7.88 -48.31
CA ALA A 710 -8.28 7.21 -48.53
C ALA A 710 -8.17 5.71 -48.30
N VAL A 711 -9.07 5.17 -47.49
CA VAL A 711 -9.17 3.73 -47.19
C VAL A 711 -10.35 3.15 -47.95
N THR A 712 -10.18 1.98 -48.57
CA THR A 712 -11.30 1.25 -49.20
C THR A 712 -11.79 0.17 -48.24
N GLY A 713 -13.01 0.31 -47.72
CA GLY A 713 -13.58 -0.63 -46.74
C GLY A 713 -14.69 0.00 -45.89
N THR A 714 -15.20 -0.75 -44.91
CA THR A 714 -16.20 -0.28 -43.94
C THR A 714 -15.73 -0.62 -42.53
N VAL A 715 -15.98 0.27 -41.56
CA VAL A 715 -15.71 0.08 -40.14
C VAL A 715 -17.04 0.21 -39.40
N ASN A 716 -17.42 -0.84 -38.68
CA ASN A 716 -18.69 -0.90 -37.95
C ASN A 716 -18.55 -0.28 -36.56
N ALA A 717 -19.68 -0.04 -35.88
CA ALA A 717 -19.70 0.42 -34.49
C ALA A 717 -18.85 -0.50 -33.59
N GLY A 718 -18.05 0.11 -32.71
CA GLY A 718 -17.11 -0.56 -31.81
C GLY A 718 -15.79 -1.01 -32.45
N GLU A 719 -15.71 -1.12 -33.79
CA GLU A 719 -14.50 -1.55 -34.49
C GLU A 719 -13.45 -0.40 -34.57
N TYR A 720 -12.18 -0.79 -34.66
CA TYR A 720 -11.06 0.13 -34.82
C TYR A 720 -10.50 0.07 -36.24
N LEU A 721 -10.00 1.20 -36.71
CA LEU A 721 -9.19 1.35 -37.91
C LEU A 721 -7.86 2.00 -37.54
N GLN A 722 -6.76 1.28 -37.74
CA GLN A 722 -5.40 1.73 -37.45
C GLN A 722 -4.60 1.91 -38.73
N TYR A 723 -3.82 2.98 -38.80
CA TYR A 723 -2.85 3.23 -39.87
C TYR A 723 -1.53 3.72 -39.28
N GLU A 724 -0.47 2.94 -39.50
CA GLU A 724 0.91 3.25 -39.04
C GLU A 724 1.83 3.63 -40.20
N GLY A 725 1.33 3.64 -41.44
CA GLY A 725 2.11 3.95 -42.64
C GLY A 725 1.92 2.95 -43.78
N GLY A 726 2.49 3.28 -44.95
CA GLY A 726 2.46 2.39 -46.11
C GLY A 726 1.14 2.41 -46.89
N SER A 727 0.78 1.28 -47.49
CA SER A 727 -0.33 1.15 -48.44
C SER A 727 -1.56 0.39 -47.90
N THR A 728 -1.62 0.16 -46.59
CA THR A 728 -2.70 -0.60 -45.94
C THR A 728 -3.03 -0.02 -44.57
N ALA A 729 -4.29 -0.16 -44.16
CA ALA A 729 -4.77 0.09 -42.80
C ALA A 729 -5.34 -1.22 -42.23
N LEU A 730 -5.32 -1.38 -40.92
CA LEU A 730 -5.77 -2.58 -40.22
C LEU A 730 -7.10 -2.30 -39.55
N ARG A 731 -8.09 -3.16 -39.78
CA ARG A 731 -9.40 -3.10 -39.12
C ARG A 731 -9.48 -4.18 -38.05
N TYR A 732 -9.83 -3.78 -36.83
CA TYR A 732 -9.95 -4.66 -35.68
C TYR A 732 -11.36 -4.67 -35.10
N ASP A 733 -11.72 -5.73 -34.39
CA ASP A 733 -12.91 -5.75 -33.55
C ASP A 733 -12.69 -4.99 -32.22
N VAL A 734 -13.71 -4.99 -31.35
CA VAL A 734 -13.68 -4.32 -30.05
C VAL A 734 -12.55 -4.77 -29.12
N ASN A 735 -12.03 -5.99 -29.30
CA ASN A 735 -10.97 -6.60 -28.50
C ASN A 735 -9.64 -6.64 -29.26
N TRP A 736 -9.47 -5.78 -30.26
CA TRP A 736 -8.27 -5.68 -31.08
C TRP A 736 -7.93 -6.96 -31.88
N LYS A 737 -8.88 -7.86 -32.16
CA LYS A 737 -8.64 -8.96 -33.10
C LYS A 737 -8.68 -8.44 -34.53
N LEU A 738 -7.63 -8.75 -35.29
CA LEU A 738 -7.54 -8.32 -36.68
C LEU A 738 -8.65 -8.96 -37.52
N LEU A 739 -9.54 -8.12 -38.05
CA LEU A 739 -10.63 -8.54 -38.94
C LEU A 739 -10.22 -8.51 -40.40
N GLU A 740 -9.57 -7.42 -40.83
CA GLU A 740 -9.26 -7.20 -42.25
C GLU A 740 -8.11 -6.20 -42.45
N THR A 741 -7.29 -6.44 -43.48
CA THR A 741 -6.32 -5.45 -43.98
C THR A 741 -6.92 -4.71 -45.17
N LEU A 742 -7.15 -3.41 -45.01
CA LEU A 742 -7.83 -2.56 -45.97
C LEU A 742 -6.83 -1.79 -46.85
N PRO A 743 -7.04 -1.68 -48.18
CA PRO A 743 -6.18 -0.91 -49.06
C PRO A 743 -6.22 0.59 -48.77
N VAL A 744 -5.07 1.24 -48.87
CA VAL A 744 -4.90 2.69 -48.65
C VAL A 744 -4.27 3.37 -49.86
N VAL A 745 -4.79 4.54 -50.22
CA VAL A 745 -4.21 5.44 -51.21
C VAL A 745 -3.81 6.74 -50.51
N VAL A 746 -2.51 7.05 -50.55
CA VAL A 746 -1.92 8.20 -49.88
C VAL A 746 -1.52 9.26 -50.90
N THR A 747 -1.84 10.53 -50.62
CA THR A 747 -1.41 11.69 -51.41
C THR A 747 -0.90 12.78 -50.47
N ASN A 748 0.43 12.99 -50.41
CA ASN A 748 1.06 14.03 -49.55
C ASN A 748 0.54 14.05 -48.10
N PHE A 749 0.30 12.87 -47.51
CA PHE A 749 -0.29 12.74 -46.17
C PHE A 749 0.76 13.00 -45.07
N THR A 750 1.14 14.25 -44.93
CA THR A 750 2.22 14.70 -44.04
C THR A 750 1.71 15.89 -43.24
N VAL A 751 1.83 15.82 -41.92
CA VAL A 751 1.64 16.99 -41.04
C VAL A 751 2.95 17.77 -40.95
N VAL A 752 2.86 19.10 -40.92
CA VAL A 752 4.01 19.98 -40.68
C VAL A 752 4.13 20.30 -39.19
N SER A 753 5.26 20.87 -38.77
CA SER A 753 5.38 21.41 -37.41
C SER A 753 4.44 22.61 -37.22
N GLY A 754 3.80 22.68 -36.05
CA GLY A 754 2.76 23.64 -35.69
C GLY A 754 1.35 23.14 -35.98
N THR A 755 0.43 24.08 -36.21
CA THR A 755 -0.99 23.77 -36.40
C THR A 755 -1.30 23.18 -37.78
N ASN A 756 -2.02 22.07 -37.79
CA ASN A 756 -2.54 21.40 -38.98
C ASN A 756 -4.06 21.24 -38.84
N SER A 757 -4.83 21.45 -39.91
CA SER A 757 -6.26 21.09 -39.88
C SER A 757 -6.45 19.65 -40.34
N VAL A 758 -7.14 18.82 -39.56
CA VAL A 758 -7.40 17.42 -39.88
C VAL A 758 -8.91 17.14 -39.88
N GLN A 759 -9.38 16.38 -40.86
CA GLN A 759 -10.77 15.94 -40.96
C GLN A 759 -10.84 14.44 -41.26
N VAL A 760 -11.80 13.74 -40.67
CA VAL A 760 -12.21 12.40 -41.09
C VAL A 760 -13.51 12.52 -41.87
N LEU A 761 -13.50 12.11 -43.13
CA LEU A 761 -14.66 12.13 -44.01
C LEU A 761 -15.19 10.72 -44.24
N ASP A 762 -16.51 10.57 -44.20
CA ASP A 762 -17.19 9.37 -44.62
C ASP A 762 -17.50 9.41 -46.13
N GLY A 763 -17.18 8.34 -46.86
CA GLY A 763 -17.40 8.23 -48.30
C GLY A 763 -18.87 8.13 -48.71
N ALA A 764 -19.78 7.80 -47.78
CA ALA A 764 -21.23 7.90 -47.96
C ALA A 764 -21.81 9.24 -47.48
N SER A 765 -20.96 10.16 -46.99
CA SER A 765 -21.34 11.45 -46.39
C SER A 765 -22.29 11.32 -45.18
N ALA A 766 -22.14 10.24 -44.41
CA ALA A 766 -22.82 10.02 -43.14
C ALA A 766 -22.14 10.81 -42.00
N ALA A 767 -22.95 11.27 -41.04
CA ALA A 767 -22.49 11.81 -39.77
C ALA A 767 -22.25 10.67 -38.78
N VAL A 768 -21.03 10.15 -38.73
CA VAL A 768 -20.65 9.01 -37.88
C VAL A 768 -19.93 9.53 -36.65
N ASP A 769 -20.35 9.09 -35.45
CA ASP A 769 -19.66 9.43 -34.19
C ASP A 769 -18.39 8.59 -34.06
N LEU A 770 -17.25 9.24 -33.79
CA LEU A 770 -15.92 8.65 -33.80
C LEU A 770 -15.12 9.04 -32.55
N GLU A 771 -14.31 8.12 -32.06
CA GLU A 771 -13.18 8.39 -31.17
C GLU A 771 -11.90 8.29 -31.99
N THR A 772 -11.04 9.31 -31.93
CA THR A 772 -9.85 9.40 -32.79
C THR A 772 -8.60 9.69 -31.99
N GLN A 773 -7.48 9.13 -32.46
CA GLN A 773 -6.14 9.42 -32.00
C GLN A 773 -5.29 9.67 -33.25
N PHE A 774 -4.78 10.89 -33.39
CA PHE A 774 -3.87 11.26 -34.48
C PHE A 774 -2.46 11.31 -33.94
N ILE A 775 -1.56 10.53 -34.52
CA ILE A 775 -0.31 10.13 -33.88
C ILE A 775 0.88 10.60 -34.70
N VAL A 776 1.88 11.14 -34.00
CA VAL A 776 3.21 11.45 -34.52
C VAL A 776 4.27 10.86 -33.58
N GLU A 777 5.45 10.58 -34.12
CA GLU A 777 6.57 10.02 -33.36
C GLU A 777 7.69 11.06 -33.20
N GLY A 778 8.31 11.03 -32.02
CA GLY A 778 9.53 11.76 -31.71
C GLY A 778 10.77 11.00 -32.18
N THR A 779 11.95 11.49 -31.78
CA THR A 779 13.21 10.79 -32.07
C THR A 779 13.44 9.67 -31.07
N ASP A 780 13.79 8.48 -31.57
CA ASP A 780 14.17 7.33 -30.73
C ASP A 780 15.27 7.70 -29.73
N TYR A 781 15.07 7.29 -28.49
CA TYR A 781 16.04 7.35 -27.41
C TYR A 781 16.58 5.94 -27.16
N VAL A 782 17.89 5.76 -27.31
CA VAL A 782 18.56 4.49 -27.00
C VAL A 782 18.78 4.41 -25.49
N LEU A 783 18.20 3.39 -24.85
CA LEU A 783 18.27 3.26 -23.39
C LEU A 783 19.71 3.03 -22.93
N GLU A 784 20.12 3.68 -21.85
CA GLU A 784 21.39 3.44 -21.17
C GLU A 784 21.40 2.06 -20.48
N ALA A 785 20.22 1.51 -20.14
CA ALA A 785 20.04 0.14 -19.68
C ALA A 785 20.68 -0.91 -20.61
N ASN A 786 20.82 -0.64 -21.91
CA ASN A 786 21.50 -1.54 -22.84
C ASN A 786 22.97 -1.81 -22.46
N ASN A 787 23.63 -0.93 -21.71
CA ASN A 787 25.01 -1.12 -21.28
C ASN A 787 25.17 -2.22 -20.21
N ALA A 788 24.07 -2.62 -19.55
CA ALA A 788 24.03 -3.60 -18.49
C ALA A 788 23.52 -4.99 -18.95
N LEU A 789 22.95 -5.08 -20.16
CA LEU A 789 22.51 -6.30 -20.84
C LEU A 789 23.68 -6.96 -21.60
#